data_AF-A0A9C8GMN0-F1
#
_entry.id   AF-A0A9C8GMN0-F1
#
_cell.length_a   1.000
_cell.length_b   1.000
_cell.length_c   1.000
_cell.angle_alpha   90.00
_cell.angle_beta   90.00
_cell.angle_gamma   90.00
#
_symmetry.space_group_name_H-M   'P 1'
#
loop_
_entity.id
_entity.type
_entity.pdbx_description
1 polymer ?
#
loop_
_entity_poly.entity_id
_entity_poly.type
_entity_poly.pdbx_seq_one_letter_code
_entity_poly.pdbx_strand_id
1 'polypeptide(L)'
;ARKAAKTKVRYAINPGSADSLQIEDLSKLRTRKFDFRILVAGFVLTVMWLLIFVGVNYLFMQDNQSLISTFLFTGLALLVIGVSLLFYALTVPFERVLIYLSHFIIPKLAFFAGPNLMRAKQRNTIISLMVVFSATLPTFFGTMTALEQKNFDTDARFSNGAPIVVRISQWGWYMFAQKEEENLYPDVLNDVQSISGIERCVGLTKEYRSEASNKVVLREVGLQIRGLTGSLNNIVYEDLTEYGPGSGPEIFDRVLNEPDTIILSAGYAQYMDIQVGDVIRVSGEGKDHVIDMRVLGLLEKLPGFREISRNENYVRWGLSPGLVSLDTFIRLTHDPVRHNVCPTGVCSPMERDQPIITQVMASSTGAADDEAVVANLRKLFADRSDLWISSTAEDVRTTEQSMRTMRILMLVMTALSFVTCIFGVFAVVYVAVYVRRLEIGMLKAIGMRRRHLVGAFALESVMMTVSASLAGVTAGTLLGYVFYVSNNMMSQTPTRLTFDWITTLAILIMVILSSVISAMLAARGVVRSKVTRILREAPPGHHPKRRQDVQDHRRTAVTVHGPATGHRGETAGHGQPGRGSSPATDPLHRGKPSGDRAARRMAAGPGTRDLGRGGVDQLPQQRHQVRRTTAPDQGRGRDPGERPRPLLGPGQRPGAHPRRTNPTLHPLHTSGTDPAHRRARPGVVHRPLHRGEVRRPGPHRERDRCGQHLRLYPAQRKLKSPFYVQDLCVSPLP
;
A
#
# COMPACT_ATOMS: atom_id res chain seq x y z
N ALA A 1 7.79 -44.13 -23.87
CA ALA A 1 8.78 -43.56 -22.92
C ALA A 1 8.21 -43.45 -21.50
N ARG A 2 8.41 -42.34 -20.75
CA ARG A 2 8.24 -42.21 -19.28
C ARG A 2 7.01 -42.84 -18.61
N LYS A 3 5.84 -42.88 -19.26
CA LYS A 3 4.63 -43.52 -18.69
C LYS A 3 4.76 -45.05 -18.66
N ALA A 4 5.21 -45.66 -19.77
CA ALA A 4 5.47 -47.10 -19.89
C ALA A 4 6.63 -47.57 -18.99
N ALA A 5 7.65 -46.73 -18.80
CA ALA A 5 8.77 -47.00 -17.88
C ALA A 5 8.38 -46.90 -16.38
N LYS A 6 7.15 -46.47 -16.05
CA LYS A 6 6.62 -46.40 -14.68
C LYS A 6 5.47 -47.36 -14.39
N THR A 7 4.96 -48.07 -15.39
CA THR A 7 4.08 -49.23 -15.17
C THR A 7 4.89 -50.34 -14.51
N LYS A 8 4.44 -50.81 -13.33
CA LYS A 8 5.03 -52.00 -12.69
C LYS A 8 4.92 -53.19 -13.65
N VAL A 9 5.95 -54.04 -13.73
CA VAL A 9 6.01 -55.19 -14.66
C VAL A 9 4.75 -56.06 -14.59
N ARG A 10 4.22 -56.30 -13.38
CA ARG A 10 2.92 -56.94 -13.13
C ARG A 10 1.76 -56.42 -14.02
N TYR A 11 1.63 -55.10 -14.20
CA TYR A 11 0.54 -54.50 -14.98
C TYR A 11 0.76 -54.62 -16.49
N ALA A 12 1.98 -54.89 -16.94
CA ALA A 12 2.26 -55.26 -18.33
C ALA A 12 2.00 -56.75 -18.57
N ILE A 13 2.24 -57.61 -17.57
CA ILE A 13 1.98 -59.06 -17.65
C ILE A 13 0.48 -59.39 -17.55
N ASN A 14 -0.25 -58.75 -16.61
CA ASN A 14 -1.70 -58.92 -16.47
C ASN A 14 -2.40 -57.55 -16.43
N PRO A 15 -2.93 -57.05 -17.57
CA PRO A 15 -3.60 -55.76 -17.63
C PRO A 15 -4.91 -55.71 -16.81
N GLY A 16 -5.64 -56.82 -16.67
CA GLY A 16 -6.81 -56.89 -15.78
C GLY A 16 -6.48 -56.68 -14.30
N SER A 17 -5.21 -56.87 -13.91
CA SER A 17 -4.73 -56.53 -12.57
C SER A 17 -4.45 -55.03 -12.36
N ALA A 18 -4.56 -54.21 -13.42
CA ALA A 18 -4.40 -52.75 -13.35
C ALA A 18 -5.72 -52.02 -13.04
N ASP A 19 -6.87 -52.58 -13.48
CA ASP A 19 -8.20 -52.06 -13.14
C ASP A 19 -8.53 -52.27 -11.65
N SER A 20 -7.94 -53.30 -11.03
CA SER A 20 -8.05 -53.59 -9.60
C SER A 20 -7.01 -52.81 -8.76
N LEU A 21 -7.27 -51.50 -8.62
CA LEU A 21 -6.52 -50.57 -7.76
C LEU A 21 -6.43 -51.07 -6.31
N GLN A 22 -5.27 -51.61 -5.92
CA GLN A 22 -5.03 -52.14 -4.57
C GLN A 22 -4.89 -51.05 -3.51
N ILE A 23 -5.14 -51.43 -2.24
CA ILE A 23 -5.24 -50.54 -1.08
C ILE A 23 -3.96 -49.70 -0.88
N GLU A 24 -2.78 -50.25 -1.19
CA GLU A 24 -1.48 -49.61 -1.06
C GLU A 24 -1.20 -48.56 -2.16
N ASP A 25 -1.66 -48.79 -3.39
CA ASP A 25 -1.56 -47.78 -4.45
C ASP A 25 -2.65 -46.70 -4.26
N LEU A 26 -3.84 -47.10 -3.80
CA LEU A 26 -4.86 -46.17 -3.31
C LEU A 26 -4.39 -45.34 -2.11
N SER A 27 -3.48 -45.84 -1.26
CA SER A 27 -2.89 -45.05 -0.18
C SER A 27 -1.83 -44.07 -0.71
N LYS A 28 -0.92 -44.52 -1.58
CA LYS A 28 0.15 -43.70 -2.21
C LYS A 28 -0.36 -42.60 -3.16
N LEU A 29 -1.52 -42.79 -3.79
CA LEU A 29 -2.20 -41.77 -4.61
C LEU A 29 -2.92 -40.71 -3.76
N ARG A 30 -3.26 -41.03 -2.51
CA ARG A 30 -4.21 -40.29 -1.67
C ARG A 30 -3.54 -39.35 -0.65
N THR A 31 -2.27 -39.54 -0.32
CA THR A 31 -1.50 -38.62 0.55
C THR A 31 -1.31 -37.24 -0.10
N ARG A 32 -1.65 -36.15 0.60
CA ARG A 32 -1.29 -34.76 0.24
C ARG A 32 0.23 -34.66 0.03
N LYS A 33 0.64 -34.17 -1.15
CA LYS A 33 2.03 -33.93 -1.58
C LYS A 33 2.09 -32.52 -2.15
N PHE A 34 3.25 -31.86 -2.02
CA PHE A 34 3.54 -30.58 -2.66
C PHE A 34 3.15 -30.62 -4.14
N ASP A 35 2.40 -29.62 -4.60
CA ASP A 35 2.07 -29.47 -6.00
C ASP A 35 2.95 -28.38 -6.61
N PHE A 36 4.04 -28.80 -7.26
CA PHE A 36 5.06 -27.91 -7.81
C PHE A 36 4.49 -26.90 -8.82
N ARG A 37 3.33 -27.19 -9.44
CA ARG A 37 2.64 -26.27 -10.35
C ARG A 37 2.15 -25.01 -9.63
N ILE A 38 1.69 -25.13 -8.38
CA ILE A 38 1.21 -24.00 -7.58
C ILE A 38 2.39 -23.12 -7.17
N LEU A 39 3.52 -23.73 -6.77
CA LEU A 39 4.74 -23.01 -6.44
C LEU A 39 5.35 -22.28 -7.65
N VAL A 40 5.37 -22.92 -8.83
CA VAL A 40 5.80 -22.27 -10.08
C VAL A 40 4.86 -21.12 -10.46
N ALA A 41 3.53 -21.27 -10.30
CA ALA A 41 2.59 -20.18 -10.54
C ALA A 41 2.82 -19.00 -9.59
N GLY A 42 3.06 -19.26 -8.30
CA GLY A 42 3.43 -18.23 -7.32
C GLY A 42 4.72 -17.50 -7.69
N PHE A 43 5.77 -18.24 -8.06
CA PHE A 43 7.05 -17.68 -8.51
C PHE A 43 6.90 -16.81 -9.77
N VAL A 44 6.14 -17.28 -10.78
CA VAL A 44 5.86 -16.50 -12.00
C VAL A 44 5.13 -15.20 -11.67
N LEU A 45 4.17 -15.22 -10.76
CA LEU A 45 3.44 -14.02 -10.32
C LEU A 45 4.32 -13.04 -9.55
N THR A 46 5.23 -13.50 -8.67
CA THR A 46 6.17 -12.60 -7.97
C THR A 46 7.22 -12.01 -8.92
N VAL A 47 7.70 -12.79 -9.90
CA VAL A 47 8.59 -12.26 -10.96
C VAL A 47 7.86 -11.26 -11.84
N MET A 48 6.58 -11.49 -12.18
CA MET A 48 5.78 -10.54 -12.96
C MET A 48 5.54 -9.23 -12.20
N TRP A 49 5.36 -9.27 -10.88
CA TRP A 49 5.36 -8.05 -10.07
C TRP A 49 6.70 -7.31 -10.12
N LEU A 50 7.83 -8.02 -9.98
CA LEU A 50 9.15 -7.40 -9.97
C LEU A 50 9.46 -6.72 -11.33
N LEU A 51 9.02 -7.30 -12.44
CA LEU A 51 9.08 -6.67 -13.77
C LEU A 51 8.21 -5.41 -13.86
N ILE A 52 7.00 -5.41 -13.28
CA ILE A 52 6.16 -4.21 -13.18
C ILE A 52 6.87 -3.13 -12.35
N PHE A 53 7.46 -3.50 -11.21
CA PHE A 53 8.16 -2.56 -10.33
C PHE A 53 9.36 -1.90 -11.01
N VAL A 54 10.18 -2.65 -11.76
CA VAL A 54 11.26 -2.06 -12.58
C VAL A 54 10.70 -1.07 -13.61
N GLY A 55 9.55 -1.39 -14.22
CA GLY A 55 8.84 -0.51 -15.16
C GLY A 55 8.23 0.76 -14.56
N VAL A 56 8.05 0.86 -13.23
CA VAL A 56 7.50 2.06 -12.58
C VAL A 56 8.38 3.29 -12.82
N ASN A 57 9.70 3.13 -12.89
CA ASN A 57 10.64 4.22 -13.21
C ASN A 57 10.38 4.85 -14.59
N TYR A 58 9.88 4.07 -15.56
CA TYR A 58 9.49 4.58 -16.87
C TYR A 58 8.10 5.25 -16.83
N LEU A 59 7.18 4.76 -16.00
CA LEU A 59 5.86 5.39 -15.81
C LEU A 59 5.97 6.77 -15.15
N PHE A 60 6.95 6.98 -14.26
CA PHE A 60 7.24 8.31 -13.70
C PHE A 60 7.64 9.34 -14.77
N MET A 61 8.27 8.93 -15.88
CA MET A 61 8.57 9.84 -17.00
C MET A 61 7.34 10.25 -17.82
N GLN A 62 6.16 9.65 -17.59
CA GLN A 62 4.90 9.97 -18.28
C GLN A 62 3.97 10.89 -17.47
N ASP A 63 4.36 11.25 -16.24
CA ASP A 63 3.68 12.20 -15.34
C ASP A 63 2.16 11.94 -15.09
N ASN A 64 1.70 10.72 -15.36
CA ASN A 64 0.28 10.35 -15.29
C ASN A 64 -0.03 9.56 -14.01
N GLN A 65 -0.41 10.29 -12.97
CA GLN A 65 -0.74 9.76 -11.64
C GLN A 65 -1.78 8.63 -11.66
N SER A 66 -2.75 8.67 -12.57
CA SER A 66 -3.79 7.64 -12.71
C SER A 66 -3.25 6.31 -13.24
N LEU A 67 -2.26 6.35 -14.13
CA LEU A 67 -1.57 5.14 -14.60
C LEU A 67 -0.66 4.58 -13.51
N ILE A 68 0.17 5.43 -12.88
CA ILE A 68 1.11 5.03 -11.82
C ILE A 68 0.37 4.33 -10.68
N SER A 69 -0.71 4.93 -10.16
CA SER A 69 -1.53 4.33 -9.09
C SER A 69 -2.18 3.01 -9.51
N THR A 70 -2.74 2.92 -10.73
CA THR A 70 -3.34 1.67 -11.25
C THR A 70 -2.32 0.54 -11.37
N PHE A 71 -1.11 0.82 -11.84
CA PHE A 71 -0.03 -0.16 -11.92
C PHE A 71 0.48 -0.58 -10.53
N LEU A 72 0.61 0.36 -9.58
CA LEU A 72 1.00 0.05 -8.20
C LEU A 72 -0.02 -0.84 -7.48
N PHE A 73 -1.33 -0.53 -7.56
CA PHE A 73 -2.38 -1.37 -6.96
C PHE A 73 -2.45 -2.76 -7.60
N THR A 74 -2.38 -2.84 -8.93
CA THR A 74 -2.37 -4.12 -9.66
C THR A 74 -1.12 -4.94 -9.30
N GLY A 75 0.03 -4.28 -9.21
CA GLY A 75 1.29 -4.88 -8.77
C GLY A 75 1.21 -5.45 -7.35
N LEU A 76 0.75 -4.66 -6.38
CA LEU A 76 0.60 -5.09 -4.98
C LEU A 76 -0.33 -6.31 -4.86
N ALA A 77 -1.44 -6.34 -5.61
CA ALA A 77 -2.32 -7.49 -5.65
C ALA A 77 -1.62 -8.75 -6.22
N LEU A 78 -0.90 -8.62 -7.33
CA LEU A 78 -0.12 -9.71 -7.93
C LEU A 78 0.97 -10.23 -6.99
N LEU A 79 1.66 -9.34 -6.28
CA LEU A 79 2.68 -9.66 -5.28
C LEU A 79 2.11 -10.48 -4.13
N VAL A 80 1.05 -9.99 -3.48
CA VAL A 80 0.37 -10.69 -2.37
C VAL A 80 -0.12 -12.07 -2.81
N ILE A 81 -0.68 -12.18 -4.02
CA ILE A 81 -1.15 -13.46 -4.55
C ILE A 81 0.03 -14.41 -4.83
N GLY A 82 1.10 -13.93 -5.47
CA GLY A 82 2.29 -14.72 -5.79
C GLY A 82 3.02 -15.25 -4.56
N VAL A 83 3.26 -14.38 -3.56
CA VAL A 83 3.91 -14.75 -2.29
C VAL A 83 3.05 -15.74 -1.52
N SER A 84 1.73 -15.54 -1.45
CA SER A 84 0.80 -16.49 -0.82
C SER A 84 0.82 -17.88 -1.48
N LEU A 85 0.90 -17.94 -2.81
CA LEU A 85 1.00 -19.20 -3.58
C LEU A 85 2.34 -19.92 -3.36
N LEU A 86 3.43 -19.16 -3.13
CA LEU A 86 4.74 -19.69 -2.79
C LEU A 86 4.74 -20.23 -1.35
N PHE A 87 4.27 -19.43 -0.38
CA PHE A 87 4.22 -19.79 1.04
C PHE A 87 3.18 -20.87 1.37
N TYR A 88 2.15 -21.04 0.56
CA TYR A 88 1.21 -22.18 0.61
C TYR A 88 1.94 -23.54 0.68
N ALA A 89 3.16 -23.65 0.13
CA ALA A 89 4.02 -24.82 0.26
C ALA A 89 4.31 -25.20 1.73
N LEU A 90 4.47 -24.22 2.63
CA LEU A 90 4.72 -24.45 4.06
C LEU A 90 3.52 -25.06 4.81
N THR A 91 2.31 -25.07 4.22
CA THR A 91 1.15 -25.73 4.87
C THR A 91 1.39 -27.22 5.07
N VAL A 92 2.10 -27.91 4.17
CA VAL A 92 2.35 -29.36 4.27
C VAL A 92 3.25 -29.73 5.47
N PRO A 93 4.41 -29.08 5.73
CA PRO A 93 5.17 -29.35 6.95
C PRO A 93 4.43 -28.90 8.22
N PHE A 94 3.74 -27.75 8.22
CA PHE A 94 2.96 -27.33 9.39
C PHE A 94 1.83 -28.33 9.74
N GLU A 95 1.10 -28.84 8.74
CA GLU A 95 0.10 -29.92 8.95
C GLU A 95 0.72 -31.17 9.61
N ARG A 96 1.94 -31.57 9.23
CA ARG A 96 2.61 -32.74 9.82
C ARG A 96 3.01 -32.52 11.27
N VAL A 97 3.60 -31.36 11.58
CA VAL A 97 3.99 -30.98 12.95
C VAL A 97 2.75 -30.90 13.85
N LEU A 98 1.68 -30.29 13.35
CA LEU A 98 0.40 -30.20 14.06
C LEU A 98 -0.27 -31.58 14.26
N ILE A 99 -0.24 -32.47 13.26
CA ILE A 99 -0.72 -33.84 13.41
C ILE A 99 0.08 -34.59 14.50
N TYR A 100 1.41 -34.48 14.49
CA TYR A 100 2.27 -35.07 15.52
C TYR A 100 1.93 -34.56 16.92
N LEU A 101 1.88 -33.22 17.10
CA LEU A 101 1.51 -32.59 18.36
C LEU A 101 0.10 -32.98 18.84
N SER A 102 -0.86 -33.10 17.90
CA SER A 102 -2.24 -33.50 18.24
C SER A 102 -2.37 -34.93 18.76
N HIS A 103 -1.47 -35.85 18.35
CA HIS A 103 -1.44 -37.22 18.89
C HIS A 103 -0.94 -37.25 20.33
N PHE A 104 -0.07 -36.32 20.72
CA PHE A 104 0.37 -36.15 22.11
C PHE A 104 -0.73 -35.56 22.99
N ILE A 105 -1.39 -34.48 22.55
CA ILE A 105 -2.37 -33.75 23.36
C ILE A 105 -3.76 -34.43 23.38
N ILE A 106 -4.27 -34.91 22.24
CA ILE A 106 -5.64 -35.43 22.10
C ILE A 106 -5.70 -36.71 21.23
N PRO A 107 -5.02 -37.82 21.62
CA PRO A 107 -4.87 -39.02 20.78
C PRO A 107 -6.20 -39.58 20.25
N LYS A 108 -7.25 -39.60 21.09
CA LYS A 108 -8.58 -40.15 20.73
C LYS A 108 -9.32 -39.37 19.64
N LEU A 109 -9.00 -38.09 19.41
CA LEU A 109 -9.57 -37.30 18.31
C LEU A 109 -8.58 -37.18 17.13
N ALA A 110 -7.28 -37.07 17.41
CA ALA A 110 -6.22 -37.02 16.40
C ALA A 110 -6.24 -38.25 15.47
N PHE A 111 -6.49 -39.44 16.02
CA PHE A 111 -6.62 -40.70 15.27
C PHE A 111 -7.70 -40.64 14.17
N PHE A 112 -8.81 -39.92 14.39
CA PHE A 112 -9.87 -39.76 13.38
C PHE A 112 -9.64 -38.58 12.45
N ALA A 113 -9.07 -37.47 12.94
CA ALA A 113 -8.88 -36.24 12.17
C ALA A 113 -7.66 -36.31 11.22
N GLY A 114 -6.49 -36.73 11.72
CA GLY A 114 -5.22 -36.71 10.99
C GLY A 114 -5.25 -37.48 9.65
N PRO A 115 -5.77 -38.72 9.61
CA PRO A 115 -5.89 -39.47 8.36
C PRO A 115 -6.79 -38.78 7.33
N ASN A 116 -7.86 -38.10 7.73
CA ASN A 116 -8.78 -37.43 6.80
C ASN A 116 -8.13 -36.19 6.17
N LEU A 117 -7.43 -35.40 6.99
CA LEU A 117 -6.74 -34.18 6.58
C LEU A 117 -5.72 -34.46 5.46
N MET A 118 -5.02 -35.58 5.54
CA MET A 118 -4.05 -36.01 4.53
C MET A 118 -4.66 -36.68 3.28
N ARG A 119 -5.96 -37.03 3.26
CA ARG A 119 -6.61 -37.82 2.18
C ARG A 119 -7.23 -37.00 1.05
N ALA A 120 -7.75 -35.80 1.32
CA ALA A 120 -8.62 -35.07 0.38
C ALA A 120 -7.88 -33.99 -0.44
N LYS A 121 -6.87 -34.38 -1.24
CA LYS A 121 -5.90 -33.47 -1.88
C LYS A 121 -6.50 -32.18 -2.47
N GLN A 122 -7.26 -32.24 -3.57
CA GLN A 122 -7.76 -31.05 -4.29
C GLN A 122 -8.62 -30.11 -3.44
N ARG A 123 -9.39 -30.67 -2.50
CA ARG A 123 -10.26 -29.89 -1.62
C ARG A 123 -9.44 -29.16 -0.57
N ASN A 124 -8.56 -29.89 0.10
CA ASN A 124 -7.73 -29.36 1.18
C ASN A 124 -6.64 -28.41 0.63
N THR A 125 -6.24 -28.54 -0.65
CA THR A 125 -5.41 -27.52 -1.31
C THR A 125 -6.15 -26.19 -1.49
N ILE A 126 -7.41 -26.20 -1.95
CA ILE A 126 -8.22 -24.97 -2.09
C ILE A 126 -8.49 -24.34 -0.72
N ILE A 127 -8.89 -25.15 0.26
CA ILE A 127 -9.18 -24.73 1.64
C ILE A 127 -7.98 -24.02 2.26
N SER A 128 -6.79 -24.65 2.29
CA SER A 128 -5.61 -24.00 2.87
C SER A 128 -5.18 -22.77 2.06
N LEU A 129 -5.31 -22.79 0.73
CA LEU A 129 -4.93 -21.65 -0.12
C LEU A 129 -5.80 -20.41 0.15
N MET A 130 -7.12 -20.55 0.29
CA MET A 130 -8.00 -19.44 0.67
C MET A 130 -7.63 -18.87 2.03
N VAL A 131 -7.34 -19.73 3.03
CA VAL A 131 -6.96 -19.28 4.38
C VAL A 131 -5.56 -18.64 4.40
N VAL A 132 -4.62 -19.09 3.56
CA VAL A 132 -3.31 -18.41 3.37
C VAL A 132 -3.50 -17.00 2.83
N PHE A 133 -4.27 -16.83 1.73
CA PHE A 133 -4.55 -15.49 1.17
C PHE A 133 -5.19 -14.56 2.22
N SER A 134 -6.23 -15.04 2.93
CA SER A 134 -6.93 -14.26 3.95
C SER A 134 -6.09 -13.92 5.18
N ALA A 135 -5.03 -14.68 5.48
CA ALA A 135 -4.11 -14.38 6.57
C ALA A 135 -2.94 -13.47 6.13
N THR A 136 -2.52 -13.55 4.86
CA THR A 136 -1.36 -12.78 4.34
C THR A 136 -1.62 -11.27 4.38
N LEU A 137 -2.79 -10.81 3.91
CA LEU A 137 -3.14 -9.38 3.89
C LEU A 137 -3.16 -8.69 5.27
N PRO A 138 -3.94 -9.16 6.28
CA PRO A 138 -3.93 -8.53 7.61
C PRO A 138 -2.55 -8.57 8.26
N THR A 139 -1.78 -9.65 8.06
CA THR A 139 -0.43 -9.75 8.63
C THR A 139 0.56 -8.79 7.96
N PHE A 140 0.46 -8.61 6.63
CA PHE A 140 1.25 -7.63 5.88
C PHE A 140 1.00 -6.20 6.39
N PHE A 141 -0.26 -5.76 6.43
CA PHE A 141 -0.60 -4.42 6.91
C PHE A 141 -0.25 -4.21 8.39
N GLY A 142 -0.49 -5.20 9.25
CA GLY A 142 -0.09 -5.15 10.66
C GLY A 142 1.43 -5.03 10.85
N THR A 143 2.21 -5.81 10.08
CA THR A 143 3.69 -5.75 10.12
C THR A 143 4.20 -4.40 9.62
N MET A 144 3.65 -3.87 8.53
CA MET A 144 4.03 -2.55 8.00
C MET A 144 3.72 -1.45 9.01
N THR A 145 2.50 -1.41 9.57
CA THR A 145 2.08 -0.42 10.57
C THR A 145 2.97 -0.47 11.82
N ALA A 146 3.37 -1.66 12.27
CA ALA A 146 4.26 -1.81 13.42
C ALA A 146 5.69 -1.33 13.16
N LEU A 147 6.20 -1.52 11.93
CA LEU A 147 7.52 -1.03 11.52
C LEU A 147 7.54 0.49 11.33
N GLU A 148 6.51 1.06 10.70
CA GLU A 148 6.32 2.51 10.58
C GLU A 148 6.23 3.15 11.98
N GLN A 149 5.33 2.67 12.85
CA GLN A 149 5.14 3.27 14.17
C GLN A 149 6.41 3.21 15.04
N LYS A 150 7.22 2.15 14.95
CA LYS A 150 8.40 1.99 15.81
C LYS A 150 9.68 2.64 15.27
N ASN A 151 9.73 2.98 13.99
CA ASN A 151 10.84 3.73 13.40
C ASN A 151 10.55 5.23 13.24
N PHE A 152 9.32 5.69 13.51
CA PHE A 152 8.91 7.08 13.32
C PHE A 152 9.80 8.10 14.08
N ASP A 153 10.07 7.89 15.37
CA ASP A 153 11.02 8.69 16.15
C ASP A 153 12.40 8.79 15.47
N THR A 154 12.87 7.67 14.94
CA THR A 154 14.21 7.57 14.35
C THR A 154 14.28 8.27 12.98
N ASP A 155 13.24 8.21 12.15
CA ASP A 155 13.18 9.00 10.90
C ASP A 155 12.98 10.51 11.17
N ALA A 156 12.18 10.89 12.18
CA ALA A 156 12.02 12.30 12.58
C ALA A 156 13.34 12.90 13.07
N ARG A 157 14.03 12.21 14.00
CA ARG A 157 15.36 12.61 14.49
C ARG A 157 16.39 12.67 13.36
N PHE A 158 16.40 11.69 12.48
CA PHE A 158 17.31 11.66 11.32
C PHE A 158 17.00 12.76 10.29
N SER A 159 15.74 13.11 10.05
CA SER A 159 15.35 14.10 9.03
C SER A 159 15.56 15.55 9.51
N ASN A 160 15.36 15.83 10.79
CA ASN A 160 15.58 17.17 11.35
C ASN A 160 17.06 17.45 11.62
N GLY A 161 17.76 16.48 12.20
CA GLY A 161 19.21 16.49 12.45
C GLY A 161 19.61 16.81 13.89
N ALA A 162 18.97 17.81 14.50
CA ALA A 162 19.26 18.30 15.86
C ALA A 162 17.97 18.44 16.69
N PRO A 163 18.04 18.59 18.02
CA PRO A 163 16.87 18.82 18.88
C PRO A 163 16.03 20.02 18.45
N ILE A 164 16.68 21.17 18.20
CA ILE A 164 16.04 22.42 17.77
C ILE A 164 16.66 22.86 16.44
N VAL A 165 15.82 23.24 15.49
CA VAL A 165 16.25 23.68 14.16
C VAL A 165 15.46 24.90 13.70
N VAL A 166 16.17 25.91 13.22
CA VAL A 166 15.62 27.09 12.53
C VAL A 166 16.01 27.00 11.06
N ARG A 167 15.07 27.17 10.13
CA ARG A 167 15.32 27.18 8.68
C ARG A 167 14.56 28.35 8.03
N ILE A 168 15.16 29.00 7.03
CA ILE A 168 14.41 29.91 6.16
C ILE A 168 13.45 29.09 5.29
N SER A 169 12.19 29.51 5.21
CA SER A 169 11.17 28.85 4.39
C SER A 169 11.37 29.15 2.90
N GLN A 170 12.08 28.25 2.22
CA GLN A 170 12.32 28.31 0.77
C GLN A 170 11.06 27.98 -0.08
N TRP A 171 9.93 27.62 0.54
CA TRP A 171 8.71 27.17 -0.15
C TRP A 171 7.81 28.32 -0.63
N GLY A 172 8.34 29.15 -1.53
CA GLY A 172 7.60 30.21 -2.21
C GLY A 172 6.72 29.70 -3.36
N TRP A 173 5.44 29.37 -3.09
CA TRP A 173 4.48 28.91 -4.13
C TRP A 173 4.03 30.00 -5.12
N TYR A 174 4.59 31.21 -5.06
CA TYR A 174 4.20 32.38 -5.86
C TYR A 174 5.26 32.72 -6.91
N MET A 175 5.06 32.29 -8.16
CA MET A 175 5.96 32.58 -9.31
C MET A 175 6.11 34.07 -9.70
N PHE A 176 5.60 34.99 -8.88
CA PHE A 176 5.65 36.44 -9.11
C PHE A 176 6.17 37.24 -7.90
N ALA A 177 6.54 36.55 -6.81
CA ALA A 177 7.23 37.18 -5.69
C ALA A 177 8.72 36.82 -5.78
N GLN A 178 9.53 37.70 -6.36
CA GLN A 178 10.94 37.80 -5.96
C GLN A 178 10.95 38.33 -4.51
N LYS A 179 10.77 37.42 -3.55
CA LYS A 179 11.31 37.63 -2.21
C LYS A 179 12.82 37.60 -2.40
N GLU A 180 13.49 38.71 -2.15
CA GLU A 180 14.95 38.69 -2.04
C GLU A 180 15.31 37.71 -0.90
N GLU A 181 16.32 36.88 -1.11
CA GLU A 181 16.71 35.86 -0.14
C GLU A 181 17.40 36.54 1.06
N GLU A 182 16.58 37.02 2.01
CA GLU A 182 17.01 37.56 3.30
C GLU A 182 17.62 36.45 4.19
N ASN A 183 18.76 35.93 3.76
CA ASN A 183 19.59 35.03 4.54
C ASN A 183 19.97 35.66 5.88
N LEU A 184 20.22 34.83 6.89
CA LEU A 184 20.54 35.27 8.24
C LEU A 184 22.02 35.71 8.33
N TYR A 185 22.23 36.80 9.05
CA TYR A 185 23.55 37.29 9.47
C TYR A 185 24.12 36.39 10.59
N PRO A 186 25.44 36.36 10.82
CA PRO A 186 26.05 35.53 11.86
C PRO A 186 25.57 35.85 13.28
N ASP A 187 25.21 37.11 13.55
CA ASP A 187 24.74 37.55 14.86
C ASP A 187 23.46 36.85 15.34
N VAL A 188 22.67 36.27 14.42
CA VAL A 188 21.50 35.46 14.75
C VAL A 188 21.89 34.22 15.58
N LEU A 189 23.14 33.77 15.53
CA LEU A 189 23.66 32.72 16.42
C LEU A 189 23.75 33.20 17.88
N ASN A 190 24.10 34.46 18.11
CA ASN A 190 24.13 35.09 19.44
C ASN A 190 22.68 35.25 19.98
N ASP A 191 21.75 35.70 19.13
CA ASP A 191 20.33 35.79 19.46
C ASP A 191 19.75 34.43 19.86
N VAL A 192 20.05 33.37 19.08
CA VAL A 192 19.62 32.00 19.38
C VAL A 192 20.25 31.47 20.69
N GLN A 193 21.54 31.75 20.95
CA GLN A 193 22.20 31.35 22.22
C GLN A 193 21.75 32.17 23.43
N SER A 194 21.14 33.34 23.25
CA SER A 194 20.62 34.16 24.36
C SER A 194 19.44 33.50 25.11
N ILE A 195 18.77 32.53 24.49
CA ILE A 195 17.58 31.88 25.02
C ILE A 195 17.96 30.73 25.97
N SER A 196 17.49 30.84 27.22
CA SER A 196 17.68 29.80 28.23
C SER A 196 17.12 28.45 27.79
N GLY A 197 17.99 27.45 27.77
CA GLY A 197 17.69 26.08 27.37
C GLY A 197 18.56 25.57 26.21
N ILE A 198 19.12 26.46 25.38
CA ILE A 198 20.07 26.10 24.32
C ILE A 198 21.48 26.01 24.90
N GLU A 199 22.23 24.94 24.57
CA GLU A 199 23.64 24.80 24.98
C GLU A 199 24.59 25.31 23.89
N ARG A 200 24.35 24.90 22.64
CA ARG A 200 25.18 25.26 21.47
C ARG A 200 24.31 25.44 20.25
N CYS A 201 24.74 26.29 19.32
CA CYS A 201 24.16 26.32 17.98
C CYS A 201 25.24 26.49 16.89
N VAL A 202 24.91 26.04 15.68
CA VAL A 202 25.75 26.16 14.48
C VAL A 202 24.88 26.62 13.31
N GLY A 203 25.38 27.64 12.61
CA GLY A 203 24.84 28.09 11.33
C GLY A 203 25.33 27.21 10.18
N LEU A 204 24.43 27.00 9.23
CA LEU A 204 24.65 26.34 7.95
C LEU A 204 24.32 27.35 6.85
N THR A 205 25.27 27.55 5.94
CA THR A 205 25.06 28.44 4.79
C THR A 205 24.06 27.87 3.80
N LYS A 206 23.60 28.73 2.87
CA LYS A 206 22.95 28.27 1.64
C LYS A 206 23.82 27.24 0.90
N GLU A 207 23.17 26.39 0.11
CA GLU A 207 23.84 25.45 -0.78
C GLU A 207 24.50 26.18 -1.94
N TYR A 208 25.81 26.01 -2.10
CA TYR A 208 26.54 26.44 -3.28
C TYR A 208 26.79 25.22 -4.19
N ARG A 209 26.14 25.17 -5.35
CA ARG A 209 26.42 24.12 -6.35
C ARG A 209 27.72 24.45 -7.07
N SER A 210 28.75 23.68 -6.74
CA SER A 210 30.06 23.66 -7.38
C SER A 210 30.21 22.41 -8.26
N GLU A 211 31.29 22.33 -9.02
CA GLU A 211 31.79 21.10 -9.63
C GLU A 211 33.15 20.78 -9.01
N ALA A 212 33.39 19.50 -8.72
CA ALA A 212 34.67 19.06 -8.19
C ALA A 212 35.26 17.89 -8.99
N SER A 213 36.60 17.90 -9.08
CA SER A 213 37.38 17.12 -10.04
C SER A 213 38.52 16.37 -9.35
N ASN A 214 38.65 15.06 -9.62
CA ASN A 214 39.73 14.22 -9.12
C ASN A 214 40.90 14.23 -10.11
N LYS A 215 42.01 14.88 -9.71
CA LYS A 215 43.23 15.02 -10.52
C LYS A 215 43.90 13.70 -10.91
N VAL A 216 43.70 12.63 -10.13
CA VAL A 216 44.33 11.31 -10.36
C VAL A 216 43.54 10.49 -11.37
N VAL A 217 42.21 10.54 -11.31
CA VAL A 217 41.31 9.65 -12.07
C VAL A 217 40.55 10.37 -13.20
N LEU A 218 40.71 11.70 -13.31
CA LEU A 218 40.05 12.57 -14.32
C LEU A 218 38.52 12.41 -14.34
N ARG A 219 37.91 12.30 -13.15
CA ARG A 219 36.46 12.34 -12.95
C ARG A 219 36.06 13.72 -12.44
N GLU A 220 34.88 14.20 -12.85
CA GLU A 220 34.35 15.51 -12.50
C GLU A 220 32.82 15.40 -12.27
N VAL A 221 32.33 15.89 -11.13
CA VAL A 221 30.92 15.78 -10.73
C VAL A 221 30.50 16.97 -9.85
N GLY A 222 29.26 17.43 -10.04
CA GLY A 222 28.62 18.46 -9.19
C GLY A 222 28.56 18.10 -7.70
N LEU A 223 28.84 19.07 -6.84
CA LEU A 223 28.91 18.97 -5.38
C LEU A 223 28.16 20.15 -4.74
N GLN A 224 27.35 19.91 -3.71
CA GLN A 224 26.60 20.97 -3.02
C GLN A 224 27.31 21.41 -1.73
N ILE A 225 28.09 22.48 -1.81
CA ILE A 225 28.93 22.90 -0.69
C ILE A 225 28.11 23.74 0.30
N ARG A 226 28.25 23.44 1.60
CA ARG A 226 27.70 24.23 2.71
C ARG A 226 28.82 24.56 3.71
N GLY A 227 28.91 25.82 4.12
CA GLY A 227 29.78 26.29 5.18
C GLY A 227 29.18 26.01 6.56
N LEU A 228 30.06 25.61 7.50
CA LEU A 228 29.79 25.45 8.92
C LEU A 228 30.34 26.67 9.69
N THR A 229 29.52 27.32 10.51
CA THR A 229 30.00 28.39 11.42
C THR A 229 30.66 27.84 12.70
N GLY A 230 30.52 26.54 12.97
CA GLY A 230 30.97 25.88 14.19
C GLY A 230 30.79 24.37 14.13
N SER A 231 31.14 23.67 15.21
CA SER A 231 31.22 22.20 15.22
C SER A 231 29.87 21.54 15.49
N LEU A 232 29.51 20.53 14.69
CA LEU A 232 28.28 19.77 14.85
C LEU A 232 28.34 18.73 16.00
N ASN A 233 29.51 18.53 16.61
CA ASN A 233 29.69 17.62 17.75
C ASN A 233 28.81 18.04 18.94
N ASN A 234 28.08 17.09 19.53
CA ASN A 234 27.03 17.32 20.54
C ASN A 234 25.83 18.19 20.08
N ILE A 235 25.65 18.43 18.76
CA ILE A 235 24.46 19.11 18.20
C ILE A 235 23.63 18.16 17.34
N VAL A 236 24.26 17.41 16.43
CA VAL A 236 23.58 16.33 15.68
C VAL A 236 23.45 15.06 16.53
N TYR A 237 22.48 14.22 16.21
CA TYR A 237 22.28 12.96 16.93
C TYR A 237 23.41 11.94 16.67
N GLU A 238 24.30 11.77 17.65
CA GLU A 238 25.46 10.89 17.55
C GLU A 238 25.09 9.40 17.39
N ASP A 239 23.95 8.95 17.97
CA ASP A 239 23.44 7.57 17.79
C ASP A 239 22.89 7.27 16.38
N LEU A 240 22.84 8.29 15.51
CA LEU A 240 22.36 8.23 14.12
C LEU A 240 23.39 8.75 13.10
N THR A 241 24.61 9.07 13.55
CA THR A 241 25.71 9.55 12.71
C THR A 241 26.69 8.40 12.43
N GLU A 242 26.97 8.13 11.16
CA GLU A 242 27.88 7.05 10.75
C GLU A 242 29.06 7.62 9.95
N TYR A 243 30.27 7.38 10.46
CA TYR A 243 31.53 7.84 9.86
C TYR A 243 32.09 6.81 8.87
N GLY A 244 32.71 7.27 7.80
CA GLY A 244 33.37 6.42 6.81
C GLY A 244 34.77 5.95 7.25
N PRO A 245 35.42 5.11 6.45
CA PRO A 245 36.78 4.63 6.74
C PRO A 245 37.76 5.79 7.00
N GLY A 246 38.57 5.66 8.05
CA GLY A 246 39.56 6.68 8.43
C GLY A 246 38.98 7.98 8.98
N SER A 247 37.70 8.02 9.37
CA SER A 247 37.01 9.22 9.85
C SER A 247 36.38 8.99 11.24
N GLY A 248 36.22 10.07 12.02
CA GLY A 248 35.62 10.07 13.36
C GLY A 248 35.07 11.45 13.74
N PRO A 249 34.53 11.65 14.96
CA PRO A 249 33.85 12.90 15.34
C PRO A 249 34.76 14.15 15.28
N GLU A 250 36.07 13.97 15.49
CA GLU A 250 37.10 15.01 15.37
C GLU A 250 37.10 15.76 14.03
N ILE A 251 36.51 15.21 12.95
CA ILE A 251 36.48 15.87 11.64
C ILE A 251 35.72 17.21 11.67
N PHE A 252 34.67 17.33 12.50
CA PHE A 252 33.88 18.56 12.61
C PHE A 252 34.62 19.68 13.33
N ASP A 253 35.53 19.34 14.25
CA ASP A 253 36.40 20.33 14.90
C ASP A 253 37.59 20.68 14.00
N ARG A 254 38.15 19.70 13.28
CA ARG A 254 39.29 19.91 12.38
C ARG A 254 38.95 20.72 11.13
N VAL A 255 37.80 20.52 10.49
CA VAL A 255 37.38 21.28 9.27
C VAL A 255 37.23 22.79 9.52
N LEU A 256 37.08 23.20 10.78
CA LEU A 256 37.00 24.60 11.22
C LEU A 256 38.38 25.22 11.48
N ASN A 257 39.39 24.39 11.78
CA ASN A 257 40.75 24.82 12.13
C ASN A 257 41.74 24.65 10.95
N GLU A 258 41.46 23.74 10.01
CA GLU A 258 42.24 23.54 8.78
C GLU A 258 41.50 24.20 7.58
N PRO A 259 41.97 25.35 7.05
CA PRO A 259 41.37 25.98 5.87
C PRO A 259 41.61 25.15 4.60
N ASP A 260 40.77 25.36 3.58
CA ASP A 260 40.76 24.58 2.34
C ASP A 260 40.62 23.05 2.57
N THR A 261 39.84 22.67 3.59
CA THR A 261 39.48 21.27 3.86
C THR A 261 37.98 21.02 3.74
N ILE A 262 37.62 19.79 3.38
CA ILE A 262 36.24 19.39 3.10
C ILE A 262 35.91 18.00 3.67
N ILE A 263 34.69 17.86 4.20
CA ILE A 263 34.08 16.58 4.56
C ILE A 263 33.10 16.20 3.45
N LEU A 264 33.16 14.95 2.97
CA LEU A 264 32.35 14.46 1.85
C LEU A 264 31.44 13.30 2.27
N SER A 265 30.41 13.02 1.47
CA SER A 265 29.67 11.76 1.61
C SER A 265 30.53 10.57 1.14
N ALA A 266 30.39 9.43 1.80
CA ALA A 266 31.09 8.21 1.43
C ALA A 266 30.70 7.72 0.02
N GLY A 267 29.46 7.95 -0.41
CA GLY A 267 29.01 7.69 -1.78
C GLY A 267 29.71 8.58 -2.82
N TYR A 268 29.97 9.86 -2.50
CA TYR A 268 30.73 10.76 -3.39
C TYR A 268 32.18 10.32 -3.53
N ALA A 269 32.83 10.01 -2.41
CA ALA A 269 34.21 9.50 -2.41
C ALA A 269 34.35 8.17 -3.17
N GLN A 270 33.41 7.24 -2.99
CA GLN A 270 33.38 5.97 -3.73
C GLN A 270 33.14 6.18 -5.24
N TYR A 271 32.24 7.08 -5.64
CA TYR A 271 31.97 7.38 -7.05
C TYR A 271 33.16 8.08 -7.74
N MET A 272 33.86 8.96 -7.02
CA MET A 272 34.99 9.74 -7.54
C MET A 272 36.35 9.05 -7.38
N ASP A 273 36.41 7.94 -6.64
CA ASP A 273 37.64 7.20 -6.27
C ASP A 273 38.62 8.08 -5.48
N ILE A 274 38.14 8.56 -4.31
CA ILE A 274 38.85 9.46 -3.38
C ILE A 274 38.92 8.82 -1.98
N GLN A 275 40.02 9.06 -1.26
CA GLN A 275 40.24 8.63 0.13
C GLN A 275 40.48 9.82 1.06
N VAL A 276 40.47 9.57 2.37
CA VAL A 276 40.80 10.60 3.39
C VAL A 276 42.28 10.98 3.25
N GLY A 277 42.55 12.27 3.13
CA GLY A 277 43.88 12.84 2.90
C GLY A 277 44.15 13.28 1.45
N ASP A 278 43.36 12.81 0.48
CA ASP A 278 43.49 13.21 -0.93
C ASP A 278 43.11 14.68 -1.14
N VAL A 279 43.59 15.26 -2.26
CA VAL A 279 43.28 16.64 -2.66
C VAL A 279 42.42 16.65 -3.92
N ILE A 280 41.18 17.11 -3.76
CA ILE A 280 40.26 17.37 -4.88
C ILE A 280 40.40 18.80 -5.37
N ARG A 281 39.99 19.04 -6.60
CA ARG A 281 39.86 20.37 -7.18
C ARG A 281 38.39 20.80 -7.12
N VAL A 282 38.10 22.02 -6.67
CA VAL A 282 36.74 22.55 -6.49
C VAL A 282 36.62 23.89 -7.20
N SER A 283 35.59 24.04 -8.05
CA SER A 283 35.34 25.26 -8.82
C SER A 283 34.52 26.28 -8.01
N GLY A 284 35.04 27.50 -7.85
CA GLY A 284 34.40 28.59 -7.13
C GLY A 284 33.67 29.58 -8.03
N GLU A 285 33.19 30.69 -7.46
CA GLU A 285 32.55 31.73 -8.26
C GLU A 285 33.58 32.47 -9.11
N GLY A 286 33.40 32.44 -10.43
CA GLY A 286 34.35 32.92 -11.42
C GLY A 286 34.49 31.94 -12.59
N LYS A 287 35.39 32.20 -13.54
CA LYS A 287 35.75 31.24 -14.59
C LYS A 287 37.03 30.49 -14.30
N ASP A 288 38.01 31.20 -13.74
CA ASP A 288 39.35 30.68 -13.44
C ASP A 288 39.53 30.47 -11.92
N HIS A 289 38.46 30.61 -11.14
CA HIS A 289 38.47 30.47 -9.69
C HIS A 289 38.37 29.00 -9.29
N VAL A 290 39.48 28.48 -8.77
CA VAL A 290 39.63 27.06 -8.44
C VAL A 290 40.39 26.93 -7.13
N ILE A 291 39.81 26.20 -6.17
CA ILE A 291 40.43 25.88 -4.88
C ILE A 291 40.76 24.38 -4.85
N ASP A 292 42.01 24.03 -4.56
CA ASP A 292 42.42 22.64 -4.36
C ASP A 292 42.23 22.28 -2.87
N MET A 293 41.18 21.53 -2.53
CA MET A 293 40.79 21.22 -1.14
C MET A 293 41.19 19.81 -0.70
N ARG A 294 41.61 19.64 0.55
CA ARG A 294 41.92 18.32 1.13
C ARG A 294 40.67 17.65 1.73
N VAL A 295 40.43 16.39 1.37
CA VAL A 295 39.36 15.58 1.98
C VAL A 295 39.77 15.16 3.37
N LEU A 296 39.11 15.74 4.38
CA LEU A 296 39.47 15.57 5.79
C LEU A 296 38.71 14.40 6.46
N GLY A 297 37.54 14.06 5.94
CA GLY A 297 36.73 12.96 6.44
C GLY A 297 35.59 12.58 5.50
N LEU A 298 35.07 11.37 5.69
CA LEU A 298 33.94 10.80 4.98
C LEU A 298 32.79 10.52 5.96
N LEU A 299 31.57 10.83 5.56
CA LEU A 299 30.34 10.53 6.31
C LEU A 299 29.45 9.58 5.51
N GLU A 300 28.99 8.52 6.15
CA GLU A 300 28.08 7.53 5.56
C GLU A 300 26.61 7.86 5.82
N LYS A 301 26.34 8.49 6.97
CA LYS A 301 25.05 9.09 7.35
C LYS A 301 25.30 10.31 8.25
N LEU A 302 24.59 11.41 8.01
CA LEU A 302 24.54 12.54 8.93
C LEU A 302 23.08 13.01 9.14
N PRO A 303 22.57 13.04 10.38
CA PRO A 303 21.24 13.56 10.68
C PRO A 303 21.07 15.00 10.16
N GLY A 304 19.93 15.26 9.51
CA GLY A 304 19.61 16.54 8.88
C GLY A 304 20.08 16.70 7.43
N PHE A 305 20.85 15.73 6.91
CA PHE A 305 21.39 15.70 5.54
C PHE A 305 21.15 14.31 4.93
N ARG A 306 19.97 14.07 4.35
CA ARG A 306 19.56 12.74 3.82
C ARG A 306 20.42 12.31 2.61
N GLU A 307 21.08 13.29 2.01
CA GLU A 307 21.96 13.21 0.84
C GLU A 307 23.39 12.79 1.23
N ILE A 308 23.78 12.91 2.52
CA ILE A 308 25.00 12.31 3.05
C ILE A 308 24.73 10.82 3.23
N SER A 309 25.22 10.06 2.26
CA SER A 309 24.79 8.69 1.99
C SER A 309 25.91 7.89 1.34
N ARG A 310 25.85 6.55 1.44
CA ARG A 310 26.60 5.62 0.56
C ARG A 310 25.95 5.48 -0.84
N ASN A 311 24.83 6.16 -1.11
CA ASN A 311 24.06 6.01 -2.34
C ASN A 311 24.61 6.91 -3.48
N GLU A 312 25.31 6.30 -4.45
CA GLU A 312 25.84 6.99 -5.64
C GLU A 312 24.79 7.81 -6.43
N ASN A 313 23.48 7.55 -6.26
CA ASN A 313 22.47 8.32 -6.99
C ASN A 313 22.53 9.81 -6.65
N TYR A 314 22.68 10.21 -5.38
CA TYR A 314 22.81 11.64 -5.03
C TYR A 314 24.01 12.30 -5.72
N VAL A 315 25.10 11.55 -5.91
CA VAL A 315 26.29 12.00 -6.64
C VAL A 315 25.97 12.23 -8.12
N ARG A 316 25.33 11.25 -8.78
CA ARG A 316 24.97 11.30 -10.21
C ARG A 316 24.00 12.43 -10.58
N TRP A 317 23.21 12.92 -9.63
CA TRP A 317 22.29 14.06 -9.82
C TRP A 317 22.90 15.41 -9.38
N GLY A 318 24.16 15.44 -8.91
CA GLY A 318 24.80 16.65 -8.39
C GLY A 318 24.12 17.18 -7.11
N LEU A 319 23.68 16.25 -6.24
CA LEU A 319 22.95 16.48 -5.00
C LEU A 319 23.69 15.99 -3.74
N SER A 320 24.89 15.41 -3.88
CA SER A 320 25.70 15.10 -2.70
C SER A 320 26.25 16.40 -2.11
N PRO A 321 26.10 16.64 -0.80
CA PRO A 321 26.70 17.79 -0.17
C PRO A 321 28.17 17.55 0.19
N GLY A 322 28.89 18.65 0.40
CA GLY A 322 30.20 18.71 1.02
C GLY A 322 30.21 19.79 2.11
N LEU A 323 30.81 19.51 3.26
CA LEU A 323 30.86 20.43 4.39
C LEU A 323 32.25 21.03 4.52
N VAL A 324 32.33 22.36 4.61
CA VAL A 324 33.57 23.15 4.74
C VAL A 324 33.44 24.15 5.89
N SER A 325 34.52 24.79 6.31
CA SER A 325 34.44 25.96 7.20
C SER A 325 33.75 27.15 6.52
N LEU A 326 33.09 28.00 7.33
CA LEU A 326 32.50 29.26 6.87
C LEU A 326 33.47 30.09 6.03
N ASP A 327 34.72 30.20 6.48
CA ASP A 327 35.75 30.99 5.81
C ASP A 327 36.12 30.41 4.43
N THR A 328 36.21 29.08 4.32
CA THR A 328 36.41 28.38 3.03
C THR A 328 35.20 28.55 2.10
N PHE A 329 33.97 28.55 2.65
CA PHE A 329 32.75 28.82 1.89
C PHE A 329 32.73 30.26 1.34
N ILE A 330 32.92 31.26 2.19
CA ILE A 330 32.94 32.68 1.80
C ILE A 330 33.98 32.90 0.70
N ARG A 331 35.20 32.39 0.89
CA ARG A 331 36.25 32.48 -0.12
C ARG A 331 35.84 31.83 -1.45
N LEU A 332 35.22 30.65 -1.43
CA LEU A 332 34.76 29.95 -2.64
C LEU A 332 33.64 30.71 -3.38
N THR A 333 32.71 31.34 -2.66
CA THR A 333 31.55 32.04 -3.24
C THR A 333 31.80 33.52 -3.56
N HIS A 334 33.07 33.94 -3.72
CA HIS A 334 33.43 35.28 -4.20
C HIS A 334 34.40 35.17 -5.38
N ASP A 335 34.24 36.02 -6.39
CA ASP A 335 35.15 36.14 -7.53
C ASP A 335 36.46 36.85 -7.10
N PRO A 336 37.62 36.15 -7.05
CA PRO A 336 38.88 36.72 -6.59
C PRO A 336 39.44 37.80 -7.52
N VAL A 337 38.93 37.90 -8.76
CA VAL A 337 39.28 38.97 -9.70
C VAL A 337 38.56 40.28 -9.34
N ARG A 338 37.45 40.20 -8.61
CA ARG A 338 36.64 41.37 -8.18
C ARG A 338 36.89 41.77 -6.74
N HIS A 339 37.00 40.81 -5.84
CA HIS A 339 37.16 41.05 -4.41
C HIS A 339 38.20 40.09 -3.83
N ASN A 340 39.27 40.63 -3.25
CA ASN A 340 40.29 39.85 -2.57
C ASN A 340 39.84 39.51 -1.14
N VAL A 341 39.04 38.45 -1.02
CA VAL A 341 38.34 38.05 0.23
C VAL A 341 39.09 36.90 0.91
N CYS A 342 39.33 37.04 2.21
CA CYS A 342 40.02 36.09 3.10
C CYS A 342 41.42 35.67 2.58
N PRO A 343 42.34 36.62 2.32
CA PRO A 343 43.60 36.39 1.58
C PRO A 343 44.61 35.46 2.27
N THR A 344 44.43 35.16 3.56
CA THR A 344 45.24 34.19 4.32
C THR A 344 44.57 32.82 4.48
N GLY A 345 43.43 32.59 3.82
CA GLY A 345 42.57 31.42 4.02
C GLY A 345 41.67 31.51 5.26
N VAL A 346 41.80 32.58 6.05
CA VAL A 346 40.96 32.91 7.21
C VAL A 346 40.36 34.31 6.98
N CYS A 347 39.08 34.45 7.26
CA CYS A 347 38.31 35.67 7.02
C CYS A 347 38.37 36.61 8.22
N SER A 348 38.48 37.92 7.97
CA SER A 348 38.28 38.93 9.02
C SER A 348 36.82 38.92 9.52
N PRO A 349 36.54 39.49 10.71
CA PRO A 349 35.16 39.56 11.22
C PRO A 349 34.20 40.28 10.25
N MET A 350 34.69 41.32 9.56
CA MET A 350 33.88 42.11 8.60
C MET A 350 33.61 41.36 7.29
N GLU A 351 34.44 40.39 6.92
CA GLU A 351 34.18 39.51 5.77
C GLU A 351 33.23 38.36 6.12
N ARG A 352 33.16 37.97 7.41
CA ARG A 352 32.21 36.97 7.90
C ARG A 352 30.81 37.52 8.14
N ASP A 353 30.69 38.81 8.41
CA ASP A 353 29.41 39.49 8.63
C ASP A 353 28.62 39.69 7.33
N GLN A 354 28.09 38.58 6.81
CA GLN A 354 27.30 38.52 5.59
C GLN A 354 26.01 37.70 5.80
N PRO A 355 24.89 38.09 5.14
CA PRO A 355 23.67 37.28 5.12
C PRO A 355 23.86 36.07 4.21
N ILE A 356 24.37 34.97 4.77
CA ILE A 356 24.61 33.70 4.05
C ILE A 356 24.08 32.45 4.77
N ILE A 357 23.63 32.57 6.03
CA ILE A 357 23.10 31.44 6.82
C ILE A 357 21.63 31.19 6.44
N THR A 358 21.29 29.97 6.05
CA THR A 358 19.89 29.55 5.73
C THR A 358 19.27 28.65 6.79
N GLN A 359 20.09 28.06 7.66
CA GLN A 359 19.64 27.13 8.70
C GLN A 359 20.53 27.27 9.93
N VAL A 360 19.94 27.18 11.12
CA VAL A 360 20.65 27.02 12.40
C VAL A 360 20.22 25.71 13.04
N MET A 361 21.18 24.87 13.42
CA MET A 361 20.97 23.69 14.26
C MET A 361 21.39 24.01 15.69
N ALA A 362 20.60 23.60 16.69
CA ALA A 362 20.89 23.86 18.10
C ALA A 362 20.64 22.63 18.99
N SER A 363 21.53 22.43 19.96
CA SER A 363 21.34 21.45 21.03
C SER A 363 20.54 22.06 22.18
N SER A 364 19.58 21.28 22.68
CA SER A 364 18.81 21.61 23.88
C SER A 364 19.47 20.96 25.09
N THR A 365 19.61 21.71 26.18
CA THR A 365 19.95 21.15 27.49
C THR A 365 18.83 20.21 27.90
N GLY A 366 19.12 18.93 28.15
CA GLY A 366 18.11 17.86 28.34
C GLY A 366 17.19 17.97 29.58
N ALA A 367 17.16 19.13 30.25
CA ALA A 367 16.25 19.49 31.32
C ALA A 367 15.31 20.66 30.95
N ALA A 368 15.50 21.32 29.80
CA ALA A 368 14.57 22.28 29.24
C ALA A 368 13.39 21.56 28.55
N ASP A 369 12.21 22.18 28.55
CA ASP A 369 11.13 21.76 27.64
C ASP A 369 11.33 22.46 26.31
N ASP A 370 11.76 21.72 25.29
CA ASP A 370 12.02 22.24 23.94
C ASP A 370 10.85 23.08 23.38
N GLU A 371 9.60 22.74 23.77
CA GLU A 371 8.39 23.46 23.38
C GLU A 371 8.40 24.91 23.92
N ALA A 372 8.89 25.12 25.15
CA ALA A 372 9.07 26.45 25.73
C ALA A 372 10.24 27.22 25.09
N VAL A 373 11.33 26.54 24.75
CA VAL A 373 12.49 27.13 24.04
C VAL A 373 12.06 27.61 22.64
N VAL A 374 11.36 26.75 21.88
CA VAL A 374 10.80 27.08 20.57
C VAL A 374 9.73 28.16 20.66
N ALA A 375 8.87 28.16 21.68
CA ALA A 375 7.90 29.23 21.91
C ALA A 375 8.58 30.58 22.23
N ASN A 376 9.79 30.59 22.77
CA ASN A 376 10.57 31.81 23.00
C ASN A 376 11.32 32.25 21.73
N LEU A 377 11.91 31.32 20.97
CA LEU A 377 12.46 31.59 19.62
C LEU A 377 11.42 32.22 18.69
N ARG A 378 10.19 31.67 18.65
CA ARG A 378 9.07 32.18 17.85
C ARG A 378 8.58 33.57 18.28
N LYS A 379 8.86 34.00 19.52
CA LYS A 379 8.59 35.38 19.99
C LYS A 379 9.74 36.32 19.63
N LEU A 380 11.00 35.87 19.78
CA LEU A 380 12.18 36.66 19.45
C LEU A 380 12.22 37.02 17.96
N PHE A 381 11.88 36.06 17.09
CA PHE A 381 11.81 36.23 15.65
C PHE A 381 10.40 36.48 15.11
N ALA A 382 9.49 37.04 15.93
CA ALA A 382 8.08 37.22 15.54
C ALA A 382 7.89 38.10 14.29
N ASP A 383 8.79 39.06 14.06
CA ASP A 383 8.76 39.94 12.88
C ASP A 383 9.25 39.22 11.59
N ARG A 384 10.02 38.14 11.72
CA ARG A 384 10.63 37.37 10.61
C ARG A 384 9.75 36.17 10.21
N SER A 385 8.62 36.48 9.57
CA SER A 385 7.64 35.50 9.05
C SER A 385 8.16 34.49 8.01
N ASP A 386 9.40 34.62 7.56
CA ASP A 386 10.12 33.66 6.71
C ASP A 386 10.73 32.48 7.50
N LEU A 387 10.89 32.59 8.82
CA LEU A 387 11.59 31.59 9.62
C LEU A 387 10.69 30.45 10.10
N TRP A 388 11.02 29.24 9.68
CA TRP A 388 10.47 28.01 10.22
C TRP A 388 11.31 27.55 11.41
N ILE A 389 10.73 27.63 12.62
CA ILE A 389 11.37 27.20 13.87
C ILE A 389 10.64 25.93 14.35
N SER A 390 11.37 24.83 14.46
CA SER A 390 10.84 23.50 14.82
C SER A 390 11.71 22.80 15.87
N SER A 391 11.09 22.23 16.89
CA SER A 391 11.74 21.21 17.73
C SER A 391 11.40 19.81 17.21
N THR A 392 12.38 18.92 17.18
CA THR A 392 12.16 17.50 16.88
C THR A 392 11.21 16.85 17.92
N ALA A 393 11.20 17.31 19.17
CA ALA A 393 10.22 16.84 20.16
C ALA A 393 8.80 17.35 19.87
N GLU A 394 8.65 18.58 19.38
CA GLU A 394 7.36 19.13 18.92
C GLU A 394 6.87 18.41 17.65
N ASP A 395 7.75 18.18 16.67
CA ASP A 395 7.43 17.45 15.44
C ASP A 395 7.02 16.00 15.73
N VAL A 396 7.68 15.34 16.69
CA VAL A 396 7.26 14.01 17.17
C VAL A 396 5.93 14.07 17.92
N ARG A 397 5.70 15.04 18.82
CA ARG A 397 4.42 15.22 19.55
C ARG A 397 3.25 15.50 18.60
N THR A 398 3.43 16.38 17.61
CA THR A 398 2.39 16.79 16.65
C THR A 398 2.14 15.70 15.60
N THR A 399 3.20 15.08 15.08
CA THR A 399 3.06 13.98 14.13
C THR A 399 2.55 12.71 14.82
N GLU A 400 2.81 12.48 16.11
CA GLU A 400 2.09 11.45 16.87
C GLU A 400 0.57 11.65 16.83
N GLN A 401 0.09 12.90 16.91
CA GLN A 401 -1.35 13.20 16.81
C GLN A 401 -1.88 12.91 15.40
N SER A 402 -1.18 13.34 14.35
CA SER A 402 -1.51 12.99 12.96
C SER A 402 -1.46 11.46 12.72
N MET A 403 -0.48 10.78 13.31
CA MET A 403 -0.32 9.34 13.25
C MET A 403 -1.38 8.59 14.06
N ARG A 404 -2.11 9.22 15.00
CA ARG A 404 -3.34 8.61 15.56
C ARG A 404 -4.38 8.40 14.46
N THR A 405 -4.54 9.35 13.54
CA THR A 405 -5.44 9.21 12.38
C THR A 405 -4.97 8.11 11.44
N MET A 406 -3.68 8.10 11.07
CA MET A 406 -3.06 7.03 10.27
C MET A 406 -3.25 5.65 10.91
N ARG A 407 -2.99 5.54 12.22
CA ARG A 407 -3.14 4.32 13.02
C ARG A 407 -4.60 3.87 13.14
N ILE A 408 -5.56 4.80 13.24
CA ILE A 408 -7.00 4.48 13.19
C ILE A 408 -7.37 3.92 11.82
N LEU A 409 -6.89 4.50 10.72
CA LEU A 409 -7.11 3.98 9.37
C LEU A 409 -6.51 2.58 9.21
N MET A 410 -5.25 2.37 9.60
CA MET A 410 -4.60 1.05 9.57
C MET A 410 -5.31 0.02 10.46
N LEU A 411 -5.80 0.43 11.64
CA LEU A 411 -6.58 -0.44 12.53
C LEU A 411 -7.93 -0.81 11.89
N VAL A 412 -8.61 0.12 11.21
CA VAL A 412 -9.83 -0.16 10.44
C VAL A 412 -9.54 -1.12 9.28
N MET A 413 -8.46 -0.93 8.51
CA MET A 413 -8.09 -1.86 7.45
C MET A 413 -7.72 -3.25 7.98
N THR A 414 -7.07 -3.31 9.14
CA THR A 414 -6.77 -4.57 9.85
C THR A 414 -8.05 -5.24 10.36
N ALA A 415 -9.01 -4.49 10.89
CA ALA A 415 -10.31 -4.98 11.33
C ALA A 415 -11.17 -5.50 10.16
N LEU A 416 -11.23 -4.77 9.04
CA LEU A 416 -11.89 -5.23 7.81
C LEU A 416 -11.23 -6.51 7.29
N SER A 417 -9.90 -6.58 7.29
CA SER A 417 -9.14 -7.77 6.92
C SER A 417 -9.47 -8.95 7.84
N PHE A 418 -9.55 -8.75 9.17
CA PHE A 418 -10.02 -9.78 10.11
C PHE A 418 -11.44 -10.28 9.79
N VAL A 419 -12.38 -9.38 9.50
CA VAL A 419 -13.76 -9.73 9.14
C VAL A 419 -13.77 -10.61 7.88
N THR A 420 -13.01 -10.26 6.84
CA THR A 420 -12.92 -11.11 5.63
C THR A 420 -12.28 -12.47 5.92
N CYS A 421 -11.27 -12.54 6.80
CA CYS A 421 -10.66 -13.80 7.20
C CYS A 421 -11.63 -14.69 8.00
N ILE A 422 -12.46 -14.12 8.87
CA ILE A 422 -13.49 -14.85 9.62
C ILE A 422 -14.54 -15.43 8.67
N PHE A 423 -15.08 -14.63 7.74
CA PHE A 423 -16.04 -15.11 6.75
C PHE A 423 -15.43 -16.13 5.77
N GLY A 424 -14.17 -15.94 5.37
CA GLY A 424 -13.43 -16.89 4.54
C GLY A 424 -13.30 -18.26 5.21
N VAL A 425 -12.82 -18.29 6.46
CA VAL A 425 -12.76 -19.51 7.29
C VAL A 425 -14.14 -20.13 7.48
N PHE A 426 -15.18 -19.33 7.75
CA PHE A 426 -16.54 -19.85 7.92
C PHE A 426 -17.07 -20.54 6.66
N ALA A 427 -16.98 -19.88 5.50
CA ALA A 427 -17.44 -20.43 4.23
C ALA A 427 -16.68 -21.72 3.87
N VAL A 428 -15.35 -21.70 4.04
CA VAL A 428 -14.46 -22.85 3.88
C VAL A 428 -14.86 -24.02 4.76
N VAL A 429 -15.09 -23.80 6.07
CA VAL A 429 -15.43 -24.86 7.03
C VAL A 429 -16.88 -25.34 6.86
N TYR A 430 -17.81 -24.46 6.46
CA TYR A 430 -19.17 -24.85 6.09
C TYR A 430 -19.17 -25.82 4.91
N VAL A 431 -18.46 -25.48 3.83
CA VAL A 431 -18.24 -26.37 2.68
C VAL A 431 -17.49 -27.63 3.11
N ALA A 432 -16.53 -27.53 4.04
CA ALA A 432 -15.77 -28.66 4.59
C ALA A 432 -16.66 -29.73 5.26
N VAL A 433 -17.72 -29.30 5.97
CA VAL A 433 -18.72 -30.21 6.55
C VAL A 433 -19.73 -30.69 5.50
N TYR A 434 -20.24 -29.82 4.62
CA TYR A 434 -21.38 -30.11 3.74
C TYR A 434 -21.15 -31.31 2.79
N VAL A 435 -20.00 -31.40 2.12
CA VAL A 435 -19.71 -32.52 1.19
C VAL A 435 -19.56 -33.85 1.94
N ARG A 436 -19.09 -33.81 3.20
CA ARG A 436 -18.88 -35.01 4.04
C ARG A 436 -20.14 -35.43 4.81
N ARG A 437 -21.32 -34.89 4.47
CA ARG A 437 -22.60 -35.24 5.12
C ARG A 437 -22.90 -36.74 5.10
N LEU A 438 -22.53 -37.47 4.03
CA LEU A 438 -22.77 -38.91 3.94
C LEU A 438 -21.88 -39.71 4.90
N GLU A 439 -20.60 -39.32 5.04
CA GLU A 439 -19.70 -39.90 6.05
C GLU A 439 -20.20 -39.64 7.48
N ILE A 440 -20.69 -38.42 7.74
CA ILE A 440 -21.38 -38.05 9.00
C ILE A 440 -22.60 -38.94 9.24
N GLY A 441 -23.39 -39.24 8.20
CA GLY A 441 -24.52 -40.17 8.25
C GLY A 441 -24.10 -41.59 8.64
N MET A 442 -23.07 -42.13 8.00
CA MET A 442 -22.55 -43.48 8.27
C MET A 442 -21.95 -43.60 9.69
N LEU A 443 -21.10 -42.66 10.11
CA LEU A 443 -20.52 -42.65 11.46
C LEU A 443 -21.61 -42.55 12.55
N LYS A 444 -22.69 -41.82 12.28
CA LYS A 444 -23.85 -41.70 13.17
C LYS A 444 -24.74 -42.95 13.17
N ALA A 445 -24.80 -43.71 12.07
CA ALA A 445 -25.46 -45.02 12.01
C ALA A 445 -24.70 -46.08 12.81
N ILE A 446 -23.35 -46.03 12.80
CA ILE A 446 -22.46 -46.89 13.59
C ILE A 446 -22.44 -46.48 15.09
N GLY A 447 -23.25 -45.49 15.49
CA GLY A 447 -23.45 -45.12 16.90
C GLY A 447 -22.49 -44.07 17.46
N MET A 448 -21.69 -43.38 16.62
CA MET A 448 -20.75 -42.36 17.11
C MET A 448 -21.48 -41.21 17.84
N ARG A 449 -21.10 -40.98 19.11
CA ARG A 449 -21.68 -39.92 19.95
C ARG A 449 -21.50 -38.54 19.30
N ARG A 450 -22.59 -37.75 19.25
CA ARG A 450 -22.63 -36.40 18.63
C ARG A 450 -21.48 -35.48 19.07
N ARG A 451 -21.07 -35.53 20.35
CA ARG A 451 -19.95 -34.74 20.89
C ARG A 451 -18.61 -35.12 20.27
N HIS A 452 -18.32 -36.41 20.12
CA HIS A 452 -17.05 -36.89 19.54
C HIS A 452 -16.98 -36.58 18.04
N LEU A 453 -18.12 -36.74 17.34
CA LEU A 453 -18.27 -36.42 15.93
C LEU A 453 -17.98 -34.93 15.66
N VAL A 454 -18.61 -34.01 16.41
CA VAL A 454 -18.31 -32.57 16.31
C VAL A 454 -16.86 -32.25 16.70
N GLY A 455 -16.33 -32.89 17.75
CA GLY A 455 -14.93 -32.71 18.18
C GLY A 455 -13.91 -33.13 17.13
N ALA A 456 -14.14 -34.22 16.40
CA ALA A 456 -13.26 -34.67 15.33
C ALA A 456 -13.24 -33.69 14.13
N PHE A 457 -14.40 -33.18 13.71
CA PHE A 457 -14.46 -32.16 12.64
C PHE A 457 -13.93 -30.80 13.09
N ALA A 458 -14.10 -30.42 14.35
CA ALA A 458 -13.49 -29.21 14.91
C ALA A 458 -11.96 -29.32 14.91
N LEU A 459 -11.41 -30.45 15.36
CA LEU A 459 -9.97 -30.70 15.32
C LEU A 459 -9.44 -30.72 13.88
N GLU A 460 -10.11 -31.42 12.96
CA GLU A 460 -9.74 -31.43 11.54
C GLU A 460 -9.73 -30.01 10.93
N SER A 461 -10.74 -29.19 11.24
CA SER A 461 -10.83 -27.81 10.77
C SER A 461 -9.72 -26.94 11.34
N VAL A 462 -9.46 -27.02 12.65
CA VAL A 462 -8.38 -26.27 13.34
C VAL A 462 -7.01 -26.64 12.77
N MET A 463 -6.73 -27.91 12.51
CA MET A 463 -5.44 -28.31 11.96
C MET A 463 -5.23 -27.82 10.51
N MET A 464 -6.30 -27.70 9.70
CA MET A 464 -6.23 -27.07 8.37
C MET A 464 -6.07 -25.55 8.44
N THR A 465 -6.78 -24.86 9.34
CA THR A 465 -6.74 -23.40 9.43
C THR A 465 -5.47 -22.91 10.11
N VAL A 466 -5.00 -23.54 11.18
CA VAL A 466 -3.75 -23.15 11.87
C VAL A 466 -2.54 -23.37 10.95
N SER A 467 -2.43 -24.49 10.24
CA SER A 467 -1.32 -24.70 9.27
C SER A 467 -1.35 -23.70 8.11
N ALA A 468 -2.55 -23.35 7.62
CA ALA A 468 -2.72 -22.33 6.59
C ALA A 468 -2.39 -20.92 7.08
N SER A 469 -2.84 -20.54 8.28
CA SER A 469 -2.56 -19.23 8.85
C SER A 469 -1.13 -19.09 9.35
N LEU A 470 -0.43 -20.15 9.77
CA LEU A 470 1.03 -20.08 9.99
C LEU A 470 1.77 -19.77 8.68
N ALA A 471 1.36 -20.39 7.56
CA ALA A 471 1.92 -20.10 6.24
C ALA A 471 1.56 -18.68 5.75
N GLY A 472 0.33 -18.21 5.98
CA GLY A 472 -0.09 -16.84 5.62
C GLY A 472 0.50 -15.74 6.52
N VAL A 473 0.68 -15.99 7.81
CA VAL A 473 1.37 -15.08 8.74
C VAL A 473 2.84 -14.96 8.34
N THR A 474 3.54 -16.08 8.15
CA THR A 474 4.95 -16.05 7.69
C THR A 474 5.10 -15.40 6.31
N ALA A 475 4.14 -15.58 5.40
CA ALA A 475 4.08 -14.86 4.13
C ALA A 475 3.93 -13.34 4.30
N GLY A 476 2.93 -12.90 5.06
CA GLY A 476 2.59 -11.49 5.23
C GLY A 476 3.65 -10.73 6.02
N THR A 477 4.20 -11.34 7.08
CA THR A 477 5.30 -10.74 7.86
C THR A 477 6.58 -10.63 7.05
N LEU A 478 6.99 -11.67 6.32
CA LEU A 478 8.18 -11.57 5.46
C LEU A 478 7.96 -10.53 4.34
N LEU A 479 6.77 -10.48 3.76
CA LEU A 479 6.43 -9.48 2.74
C LEU A 479 6.49 -8.05 3.29
N GLY A 480 6.03 -7.84 4.53
CA GLY A 480 6.14 -6.56 5.25
C GLY A 480 7.60 -6.14 5.45
N TYR A 481 8.44 -7.06 5.95
CA TYR A 481 9.88 -6.81 6.10
C TYR A 481 10.57 -6.52 4.77
N VAL A 482 10.33 -7.33 3.73
CA VAL A 482 10.95 -7.15 2.41
C VAL A 482 10.55 -5.81 1.79
N PHE A 483 9.27 -5.43 1.88
CA PHE A 483 8.79 -4.14 1.37
C PHE A 483 9.40 -2.96 2.16
N TYR A 484 9.37 -3.03 3.49
CA TYR A 484 9.92 -1.98 4.36
C TYR A 484 11.44 -1.81 4.18
N VAL A 485 12.21 -2.91 4.18
CA VAL A 485 13.67 -2.88 3.95
C VAL A 485 13.99 -2.42 2.53
N SER A 486 13.26 -2.87 1.51
CA SER A 486 13.51 -2.43 0.12
C SER A 486 13.28 -0.94 -0.09
N ASN A 487 12.34 -0.33 0.65
CA ASN A 487 12.11 1.11 0.60
C ASN A 487 13.23 1.87 1.33
N ASN A 488 13.49 1.52 2.59
CA ASN A 488 14.51 2.21 3.39
C ASN A 488 15.95 2.00 2.89
N MET A 489 16.25 0.89 2.19
CA MET A 489 17.57 0.70 1.57
C MET A 489 17.78 1.60 0.34
N MET A 490 16.72 2.10 -0.28
CA MET A 490 16.80 3.17 -1.29
C MET A 490 17.10 4.53 -0.63
N SER A 491 16.41 4.81 0.48
CA SER A 491 16.48 6.08 1.24
C SER A 491 17.63 6.17 2.26
N GLN A 492 18.37 5.08 2.46
CA GLN A 492 19.41 4.85 3.48
C GLN A 492 19.08 5.28 4.92
N THR A 493 17.80 5.36 5.25
CA THR A 493 17.30 5.70 6.59
C THR A 493 17.67 4.63 7.63
N PRO A 494 18.07 5.01 8.87
CA PRO A 494 18.45 4.05 9.90
C PRO A 494 17.22 3.28 10.44
N THR A 495 17.03 2.04 9.98
CA THR A 495 15.90 1.19 10.39
C THR A 495 16.22 0.21 11.52
N ARG A 496 15.40 0.23 12.57
CA ARG A 496 15.34 -0.79 13.61
C ARG A 496 14.29 -1.84 13.20
N LEU A 497 14.74 -3.06 12.89
CA LEU A 497 13.85 -4.18 12.55
C LEU A 497 13.19 -4.75 13.81
N THR A 498 11.86 -4.77 13.84
CA THR A 498 11.10 -5.11 15.05
C THR A 498 9.93 -6.03 14.73
N PHE A 499 9.69 -7.03 15.58
CA PHE A 499 8.60 -7.99 15.41
C PHE A 499 7.48 -7.71 16.42
N ASP A 500 6.26 -7.49 15.93
CA ASP A 500 5.09 -7.35 16.79
C ASP A 500 4.47 -8.72 17.12
N TRP A 501 4.86 -9.24 18.28
CA TRP A 501 4.31 -10.47 18.84
C TRP A 501 2.84 -10.33 19.24
N ILE A 502 2.35 -9.12 19.53
CA ILE A 502 1.00 -8.89 20.06
C ILE A 502 -0.02 -9.02 18.93
N THR A 503 0.14 -8.30 17.81
CA THR A 503 -0.76 -8.46 16.66
C THR A 503 -0.64 -9.86 16.05
N THR A 504 0.58 -10.41 15.94
CA THR A 504 0.80 -11.78 15.44
C THR A 504 0.03 -12.82 16.27
N LEU A 505 0.13 -12.76 17.60
CA LEU A 505 -0.58 -13.69 18.49
C LEU A 505 -2.10 -13.47 18.45
N ALA A 506 -2.56 -12.21 18.37
CA ALA A 506 -3.98 -11.89 18.21
C ALA A 506 -4.56 -12.47 16.91
N ILE A 507 -3.83 -12.39 15.78
CA ILE A 507 -4.23 -13.02 14.51
C ILE A 507 -4.42 -14.53 14.69
N LEU A 508 -3.44 -15.21 15.28
CA LEU A 508 -3.49 -16.67 15.48
C LEU A 508 -4.65 -17.10 16.40
N ILE A 509 -4.87 -16.38 17.50
CA ILE A 509 -5.99 -16.65 18.42
C ILE A 509 -7.34 -16.45 17.71
N MET A 510 -7.51 -15.35 16.97
CA MET A 510 -8.75 -15.05 16.26
C MET A 510 -9.06 -16.08 15.14
N VAL A 511 -8.04 -16.57 14.43
CA VAL A 511 -8.19 -17.68 13.47
C VAL A 511 -8.66 -18.95 14.17
N ILE A 512 -8.05 -19.33 15.30
CA ILE A 512 -8.42 -20.54 16.05
C ILE A 512 -9.87 -20.44 16.54
N LEU A 513 -10.25 -19.33 17.15
CA LEU A 513 -11.63 -19.08 17.62
C LEU A 513 -12.63 -19.12 16.46
N SER A 514 -12.34 -18.42 15.36
CA SER A 514 -13.15 -18.44 14.13
C SER A 514 -13.34 -19.87 13.59
N SER A 515 -12.27 -20.64 13.49
CA SER A 515 -12.29 -22.03 12.99
C SER A 515 -13.11 -22.94 13.89
N VAL A 516 -12.96 -22.84 15.22
CA VAL A 516 -13.72 -23.63 16.19
C VAL A 516 -15.21 -23.28 16.14
N ILE A 517 -15.56 -21.99 16.16
CA ILE A 517 -16.95 -21.52 16.08
C ILE A 517 -17.59 -21.96 14.76
N SER A 518 -16.89 -21.78 13.64
CA SER A 518 -17.35 -22.19 12.30
C SER A 518 -17.61 -23.70 12.22
N ALA A 519 -16.66 -24.52 12.71
CA ALA A 519 -16.81 -25.97 12.72
C ALA A 519 -17.97 -26.42 13.61
N MET A 520 -18.14 -25.81 14.80
CA MET A 520 -19.28 -26.10 15.66
C MET A 520 -20.61 -25.72 15.02
N LEU A 521 -20.73 -24.56 14.38
CA LEU A 521 -21.96 -24.11 13.72
C LEU A 521 -22.32 -24.99 12.51
N ALA A 522 -21.36 -25.22 11.61
CA ALA A 522 -21.56 -26.07 10.43
C ALA A 522 -21.90 -27.52 10.81
N ALA A 523 -21.17 -28.12 11.76
CA ALA A 523 -21.44 -29.48 12.21
C ALA A 523 -22.78 -29.59 12.97
N ARG A 524 -23.19 -28.59 13.76
CA ARG A 524 -24.48 -28.60 14.49
C ARG A 524 -25.67 -28.83 13.56
N GLY A 525 -25.67 -28.23 12.36
CA GLY A 525 -26.73 -28.43 11.36
C GLY A 525 -26.83 -29.90 10.93
N VAL A 526 -25.76 -30.44 10.33
CA VAL A 526 -25.75 -31.82 9.80
C VAL A 526 -25.91 -32.87 10.91
N VAL A 527 -25.30 -32.66 12.08
CA VAL A 527 -25.35 -33.61 13.21
C VAL A 527 -26.75 -33.64 13.88
N ARG A 528 -27.56 -32.58 13.78
CA ARG A 528 -28.96 -32.59 14.24
C ARG A 528 -29.89 -33.37 13.30
N SER A 529 -29.67 -33.36 11.98
CA SER A 529 -30.51 -34.05 10.98
C SER A 529 -30.68 -35.56 11.23
N LYS A 530 -31.87 -36.11 10.93
CA LYS A 530 -32.16 -37.56 11.02
C LYS A 530 -31.26 -38.34 10.03
N VAL A 531 -30.70 -39.48 10.45
CA VAL A 531 -29.78 -40.31 9.63
C VAL A 531 -30.45 -40.74 8.33
N THR A 532 -31.71 -41.16 8.40
CA THR A 532 -32.53 -41.55 7.24
C THR A 532 -32.67 -40.45 6.19
N ARG A 533 -32.73 -39.17 6.60
CA ARG A 533 -32.74 -38.03 5.67
C ARG A 533 -31.38 -37.86 4.99
N ILE A 534 -30.29 -37.91 5.75
CA ILE A 534 -28.92 -37.76 5.23
C ILE A 534 -28.61 -38.83 4.18
N LEU A 535 -29.00 -40.09 4.44
CA LEU A 535 -28.77 -41.20 3.50
C LEU A 535 -29.72 -41.18 2.29
N ARG A 536 -30.96 -40.67 2.44
CA ARG A 536 -31.91 -40.48 1.32
C ARG A 536 -31.55 -39.30 0.41
N GLU A 537 -30.76 -38.34 0.90
CA GLU A 537 -30.19 -37.23 0.12
C GLU A 537 -28.85 -37.61 -0.58
N ALA A 538 -28.54 -38.90 -0.70
CA ALA A 538 -27.51 -39.43 -1.59
C ALA A 538 -28.10 -39.66 -3.00
N PRO A 539 -27.41 -39.25 -4.09
CA PRO A 539 -27.86 -39.61 -5.43
C PRO A 539 -27.80 -41.14 -5.62
N PRO A 540 -28.78 -41.75 -6.32
CA PRO A 540 -28.75 -43.18 -6.60
C PRO A 540 -27.47 -43.55 -7.35
N GLY A 541 -26.77 -44.57 -6.85
CA GLY A 541 -25.50 -45.01 -7.42
C GLY A 541 -25.68 -45.42 -8.89
N HIS A 542 -24.78 -44.95 -9.75
CA HIS A 542 -24.73 -45.43 -11.12
C HIS A 542 -24.26 -46.89 -11.11
N HIS A 543 -25.21 -47.83 -11.14
CA HIS A 543 -24.91 -49.21 -11.46
C HIS A 543 -24.20 -49.24 -12.82
N PRO A 544 -23.00 -49.84 -12.93
CA PRO A 544 -22.34 -49.95 -14.23
C PRO A 544 -23.23 -50.79 -15.15
N LYS A 545 -23.68 -50.21 -16.28
CA LYS A 545 -24.50 -50.93 -17.26
C LYS A 545 -23.75 -52.20 -17.70
N ARG A 546 -24.28 -53.36 -17.32
CA ARG A 546 -23.79 -54.68 -17.71
C ARG A 546 -23.81 -54.74 -19.24
N ARG A 547 -22.65 -54.87 -19.88
CA ARG A 547 -22.57 -55.03 -21.35
C ARG A 547 -23.15 -56.37 -21.76
N GLN A 548 -24.43 -56.38 -22.06
CA GLN A 548 -25.11 -57.44 -22.81
C GLN A 548 -25.53 -56.88 -24.16
N ASP A 549 -24.55 -56.74 -25.05
CA ASP A 549 -24.72 -56.44 -26.48
C ASP A 549 -23.55 -57.09 -27.24
N VAL A 550 -23.65 -58.42 -27.42
CA VAL A 550 -22.73 -59.23 -28.23
C VAL A 550 -23.54 -60.25 -29.05
N GLN A 551 -24.70 -59.84 -29.60
CA GLN A 551 -25.56 -60.77 -30.35
C GLN A 551 -26.34 -60.17 -31.54
N ASP A 552 -26.21 -58.88 -31.88
CA ASP A 552 -26.95 -58.34 -33.04
C ASP A 552 -26.13 -57.37 -33.93
N HIS A 553 -25.32 -57.95 -34.80
CA HIS A 553 -24.67 -57.28 -35.93
C HIS A 553 -24.77 -58.15 -37.20
N ARG A 554 -26.01 -58.52 -37.57
CA ARG A 554 -26.37 -58.98 -38.92
C ARG A 554 -27.67 -58.34 -39.36
N ARG A 555 -27.64 -57.65 -40.52
CA ARG A 555 -28.72 -56.84 -41.11
C ARG A 555 -28.92 -55.50 -40.36
N THR A 556 -29.15 -54.36 -41.01
CA THR A 556 -29.07 -54.02 -42.45
C THR A 556 -28.73 -52.54 -42.61
N ALA A 557 -28.08 -52.16 -43.71
CA ALA A 557 -27.89 -50.76 -44.09
C ALA A 557 -28.77 -50.40 -45.29
N VAL A 558 -29.29 -49.15 -45.32
CA VAL A 558 -29.89 -48.36 -46.44
C VAL A 558 -30.69 -47.23 -45.74
N THR A 559 -30.27 -45.96 -45.71
CA THR A 559 -30.30 -44.89 -46.75
C THR A 559 -31.67 -44.62 -47.40
N VAL A 560 -32.21 -43.40 -47.55
CA VAL A 560 -31.93 -42.05 -46.98
C VAL A 560 -33.09 -41.09 -47.46
N HIS A 561 -33.67 -40.21 -46.62
CA HIS A 561 -34.58 -39.07 -47.01
C HIS A 561 -35.98 -39.40 -47.63
N GLY A 562 -36.94 -38.50 -48.01
CA GLY A 562 -37.17 -37.01 -47.95
C GLY A 562 -37.54 -36.34 -49.32
N PRO A 563 -38.19 -35.13 -49.48
CA PRO A 563 -38.88 -34.16 -48.57
C PRO A 563 -40.15 -33.38 -49.13
N ALA A 564 -40.61 -32.28 -48.47
CA ALA A 564 -41.33 -31.04 -48.97
C ALA A 564 -42.86 -31.02 -49.40
N THR A 565 -43.46 -29.92 -49.95
CA THR A 565 -44.12 -28.73 -49.29
C THR A 565 -45.20 -27.94 -50.12
N GLY A 566 -46.29 -27.39 -49.50
CA GLY A 566 -47.18 -26.25 -49.95
C GLY A 566 -48.37 -26.54 -50.93
N HIS A 567 -49.54 -25.84 -50.98
CA HIS A 567 -50.17 -24.77 -50.15
C HIS A 567 -51.71 -24.53 -50.47
N ARG A 568 -52.57 -24.29 -49.46
CA ARG A 568 -53.97 -23.71 -49.42
C ARG A 568 -55.21 -24.41 -50.08
N GLY A 569 -56.35 -24.34 -49.37
CA GLY A 569 -57.75 -24.71 -49.75
C GLY A 569 -58.72 -24.64 -48.54
N GLU A 570 -60.04 -24.52 -48.72
CA GLU A 570 -61.02 -24.14 -47.65
C GLU A 570 -62.09 -25.18 -47.25
N THR A 571 -62.50 -25.11 -45.97
CA THR A 571 -63.73 -25.56 -45.27
C THR A 571 -64.62 -26.71 -45.83
N ALA A 572 -64.77 -27.81 -45.06
CA ALA A 572 -66.02 -28.18 -44.33
C ALA A 572 -66.14 -29.70 -43.98
N GLY A 573 -66.68 -30.02 -42.79
CA GLY A 573 -67.45 -31.26 -42.53
C GLY A 573 -66.71 -32.57 -42.14
N HIS A 574 -67.17 -33.18 -41.03
CA HIS A 574 -66.97 -34.59 -40.60
C HIS A 574 -65.54 -35.18 -40.41
N GLY A 575 -65.48 -36.26 -39.63
CA GLY A 575 -64.38 -37.23 -39.65
C GLY A 575 -63.35 -37.18 -38.50
N GLN A 576 -63.03 -38.36 -37.96
CA GLN A 576 -61.67 -38.70 -37.53
C GLN A 576 -60.83 -39.05 -38.80
N PRO A 577 -59.48 -39.12 -38.78
CA PRO A 577 -58.52 -38.97 -37.67
C PRO A 577 -57.36 -37.99 -38.00
N GLY A 578 -56.27 -37.99 -37.21
CA GLY A 578 -54.94 -37.51 -37.66
C GLY A 578 -54.16 -36.56 -36.72
N ARG A 579 -52.84 -36.46 -36.94
CA ARG A 579 -51.89 -35.55 -36.25
C ARG A 579 -50.74 -35.15 -37.19
N GLY A 580 -50.23 -33.91 -37.06
CA GLY A 580 -48.96 -33.45 -37.65
C GLY A 580 -49.11 -32.56 -38.90
N SER A 581 -48.07 -31.86 -39.40
CA SER A 581 -46.68 -31.76 -38.90
C SER A 581 -45.84 -30.69 -39.65
N SER A 582 -44.86 -30.07 -38.95
CA SER A 582 -43.57 -29.53 -39.45
C SER A 582 -43.57 -28.54 -40.65
N PRO A 583 -42.40 -28.05 -41.11
CA PRO A 583 -41.61 -28.79 -42.13
C PRO A 583 -40.06 -28.67 -42.03
N ALA A 584 -39.32 -29.68 -42.52
CA ALA A 584 -37.90 -29.70 -42.98
C ALA A 584 -37.36 -31.15 -43.05
N THR A 585 -36.40 -31.60 -43.88
CA THR A 585 -36.03 -31.41 -45.33
C THR A 585 -34.73 -32.19 -45.64
N ASP A 586 -34.45 -32.48 -46.92
CA ASP A 586 -33.36 -33.35 -47.44
C ASP A 586 -33.03 -32.96 -48.93
N PRO A 587 -32.44 -33.74 -49.90
CA PRO A 587 -31.72 -35.06 -49.99
C PRO A 587 -30.38 -35.01 -50.84
N LEU A 588 -29.66 -36.02 -51.44
CA LEU A 588 -29.64 -37.52 -51.58
C LEU A 588 -28.26 -38.09 -52.07
N HIS A 589 -27.77 -39.24 -51.52
CA HIS A 589 -26.83 -40.25 -52.14
C HIS A 589 -25.42 -39.80 -52.69
N ARG A 590 -24.40 -40.63 -53.04
CA ARG A 590 -23.92 -42.01 -52.74
C ARG A 590 -22.42 -42.14 -53.18
N GLY A 591 -21.56 -42.98 -52.56
CA GLY A 591 -20.21 -43.28 -53.10
C GLY A 591 -19.23 -44.04 -52.17
N LYS A 592 -18.38 -44.94 -52.74
CA LYS A 592 -17.39 -45.84 -52.07
C LYS A 592 -16.59 -46.62 -53.16
N PRO A 593 -15.54 -47.45 -52.89
CA PRO A 593 -14.70 -47.65 -51.70
C PRO A 593 -13.16 -47.77 -52.00
N SER A 594 -12.36 -48.20 -51.00
CA SER A 594 -11.01 -48.84 -51.09
C SER A 594 -9.80 -48.04 -51.63
N GLY A 595 -8.54 -48.33 -51.24
CA GLY A 595 -8.09 -49.26 -50.19
C GLY A 595 -6.55 -49.40 -50.05
N ASP A 596 -6.15 -49.95 -48.89
CA ASP A 596 -4.88 -50.62 -48.51
C ASP A 596 -3.47 -49.97 -48.62
N ARG A 597 -2.68 -50.24 -47.57
CA ARG A 597 -1.19 -50.40 -47.48
C ARG A 597 -0.16 -49.41 -48.09
N ALA A 598 0.37 -48.58 -47.17
CA ALA A 598 1.71 -48.74 -46.54
C ALA A 598 3.06 -48.36 -47.21
N ALA A 599 3.96 -47.90 -46.31
CA ALA A 599 5.41 -48.17 -46.22
C ALA A 599 6.47 -47.21 -46.82
N ARG A 600 7.43 -46.82 -45.96
CA ARG A 600 8.80 -46.29 -46.23
C ARG A 600 8.86 -44.86 -46.85
N ARG A 601 9.91 -44.05 -46.68
CA ARG A 601 11.08 -43.99 -45.74
C ARG A 601 11.50 -42.49 -45.64
N MET A 602 12.08 -42.01 -44.53
CA MET A 602 13.53 -41.66 -44.38
C MET A 602 14.25 -41.18 -45.67
N ALA A 603 15.11 -40.14 -45.65
CA ALA A 603 15.47 -39.13 -44.63
C ALA A 603 16.44 -38.07 -45.24
N ALA A 604 16.65 -36.93 -44.54
CA ALA A 604 17.75 -35.95 -44.72
C ALA A 604 17.89 -35.26 -46.11
N GLY A 605 18.58 -34.12 -46.27
CA GLY A 605 19.29 -33.23 -45.33
C GLY A 605 19.59 -31.86 -45.99
N PRO A 606 20.15 -30.87 -45.26
CA PRO A 606 20.27 -29.48 -45.73
C PRO A 606 21.56 -29.16 -46.50
N GLY A 607 21.60 -28.01 -47.19
CA GLY A 607 22.80 -27.42 -47.81
C GLY A 607 22.78 -25.89 -47.76
N THR A 608 23.96 -25.26 -47.65
CA THR A 608 24.17 -23.81 -47.43
C THR A 608 25.25 -23.22 -48.35
N ARG A 609 25.11 -21.93 -48.71
CA ARG A 609 26.15 -20.96 -49.21
C ARG A 609 25.45 -19.62 -49.56
N ASP A 610 25.90 -18.45 -49.09
CA ASP A 610 27.02 -17.57 -49.57
C ASP A 610 26.66 -16.80 -50.88
N LEU A 611 27.05 -15.53 -51.16
CA LEU A 611 27.93 -14.52 -50.51
C LEU A 611 27.72 -13.08 -51.14
N GLY A 612 28.22 -11.99 -50.52
CA GLY A 612 28.37 -10.61 -51.09
C GLY A 612 27.43 -9.52 -50.51
N ARG A 613 27.86 -8.34 -49.99
CA ARG A 613 28.55 -7.13 -50.55
C ARG A 613 27.70 -6.33 -51.58
N GLY A 614 27.53 -4.99 -51.51
CA GLY A 614 27.94 -3.94 -50.54
C GLY A 614 27.67 -2.50 -51.08
N GLY A 615 27.84 -1.44 -50.27
CA GLY A 615 27.59 0.00 -50.62
C GLY A 615 26.15 0.47 -50.27
N VAL A 616 25.81 1.66 -49.73
CA VAL A 616 26.39 3.03 -49.52
C VAL A 616 25.84 4.12 -50.48
N ASP A 617 25.27 5.15 -49.85
CA ASP A 617 24.98 6.53 -50.30
C ASP A 617 23.74 6.96 -51.14
N GLN A 618 23.41 8.24 -50.91
CA GLN A 618 22.58 9.22 -51.66
C GLN A 618 21.04 9.29 -51.51
N LEU A 619 20.62 10.43 -50.95
CA LEU A 619 19.34 11.15 -51.10
C LEU A 619 19.17 11.68 -52.54
N PRO A 620 17.94 11.90 -53.05
CA PRO A 620 17.45 13.29 -53.07
C PRO A 620 15.92 13.52 -52.97
N GLN A 621 15.58 14.78 -52.61
CA GLN A 621 14.46 15.67 -53.01
C GLN A 621 13.10 15.08 -53.47
N GLN A 622 11.92 15.46 -52.92
CA GLN A 622 11.25 16.77 -52.71
C GLN A 622 10.36 17.21 -53.90
N ARG A 623 9.30 18.00 -53.60
CA ARG A 623 8.25 18.62 -54.48
C ARG A 623 7.02 17.72 -54.76
N HIS A 624 5.77 18.24 -54.80
CA HIS A 624 5.28 19.61 -54.55
C HIS A 624 3.77 19.70 -54.23
N GLN A 625 3.34 20.87 -53.72
CA GLN A 625 2.00 21.50 -53.89
C GLN A 625 0.76 20.87 -53.17
N VAL A 626 -0.22 21.64 -52.66
CA VAL A 626 -0.28 23.11 -52.40
C VAL A 626 -1.31 23.50 -51.29
N ARG A 627 -1.14 24.74 -50.80
CA ARG A 627 -2.08 25.69 -50.14
C ARG A 627 -3.61 25.50 -50.44
N ARG A 628 -4.58 26.02 -49.67
CA ARG A 628 -4.64 26.89 -48.46
C ARG A 628 -6.05 26.86 -47.80
N THR A 629 -6.16 27.47 -46.62
CA THR A 629 -7.30 28.22 -46.00
C THR A 629 -8.54 28.50 -46.88
N THR A 630 -9.78 28.55 -46.39
CA THR A 630 -10.29 29.45 -45.31
C THR A 630 -11.64 28.99 -44.69
N ALA A 631 -12.00 29.49 -43.50
CA ALA A 631 -13.39 29.59 -43.05
C ALA A 631 -14.09 30.84 -43.63
N PRO A 632 -15.44 30.89 -43.65
CA PRO A 632 -16.11 32.01 -42.97
C PRO A 632 -17.41 31.62 -42.24
N ASP A 633 -17.88 32.53 -41.38
CA ASP A 633 -19.20 32.51 -40.73
C ASP A 633 -20.12 33.58 -41.35
N GLN A 634 -21.40 33.23 -41.58
CA GLN A 634 -22.55 34.15 -41.65
C GLN A 634 -23.87 33.38 -41.86
N GLY A 635 -24.95 33.80 -41.18
CA GLY A 635 -26.26 33.16 -41.27
C GLY A 635 -27.46 34.12 -41.39
N ARG A 636 -28.59 33.59 -41.90
CA ARG A 636 -29.96 34.14 -41.88
C ARG A 636 -30.95 32.95 -42.00
N GLY A 637 -32.09 32.87 -41.32
CA GLY A 637 -32.63 33.67 -40.21
C GLY A 637 -34.16 33.47 -40.01
N ARG A 638 -34.72 34.15 -39.00
CA ARG A 638 -36.17 34.37 -38.67
C ARG A 638 -36.95 33.30 -37.85
N ASP A 639 -37.73 33.86 -36.91
CA ASP A 639 -38.78 33.36 -36.01
C ASP A 639 -39.99 32.66 -36.70
N PRO A 640 -40.97 32.02 -35.98
CA PRO A 640 -41.31 32.03 -34.53
C PRO A 640 -41.48 30.63 -33.86
N GLY A 641 -41.90 30.45 -32.58
CA GLY A 641 -42.17 31.38 -31.46
C GLY A 641 -43.08 30.80 -30.35
N GLU A 642 -43.52 31.67 -29.41
CA GLU A 642 -44.54 31.51 -28.34
C GLU A 642 -44.41 30.43 -27.22
N ARG A 643 -45.20 30.65 -26.15
CA ARG A 643 -45.40 29.92 -24.87
C ARG A 643 -46.88 30.14 -24.43
N PRO A 644 -47.41 29.68 -23.27
CA PRO A 644 -47.24 28.46 -22.45
C PRO A 644 -48.60 27.75 -22.12
N ARG A 645 -48.61 26.88 -21.09
CA ARG A 645 -49.74 26.36 -20.24
C ARG A 645 -50.75 27.45 -19.80
N PRO A 646 -51.97 27.21 -19.17
CA PRO A 646 -52.26 26.14 -18.16
C PRO A 646 -53.75 25.76 -17.78
N LEU A 647 -53.92 25.05 -16.63
CA LEU A 647 -55.08 24.99 -15.69
C LEU A 647 -56.39 24.25 -16.12
N LEU A 648 -57.32 23.87 -15.23
CA LEU A 648 -57.46 23.98 -13.74
C LEU A 648 -57.28 22.59 -13.04
N GLY A 649 -57.60 22.23 -11.78
CA GLY A 649 -58.24 22.86 -10.59
C GLY A 649 -59.77 22.67 -10.49
N PRO A 650 -60.45 22.68 -9.30
CA PRO A 650 -60.01 22.66 -7.87
C PRO A 650 -60.30 21.28 -7.19
N GLY A 651 -60.33 21.05 -5.86
CA GLY A 651 -59.84 21.79 -4.68
C GLY A 651 -60.87 22.09 -3.55
N GLN A 652 -60.87 21.34 -2.42
CA GLN A 652 -61.55 21.71 -1.15
C GLN A 652 -60.77 21.28 0.14
N ARG A 653 -61.14 21.90 1.28
CA ARG A 653 -60.62 21.83 2.68
C ARG A 653 -61.81 22.16 3.64
N PRO A 654 -61.76 22.10 5.00
CA PRO A 654 -60.62 21.98 5.94
C PRO A 654 -60.78 20.84 7.00
N GLY A 655 -59.98 20.82 8.07
CA GLY A 655 -59.93 19.72 9.08
C GLY A 655 -60.20 20.11 10.54
N ALA A 656 -59.96 19.17 11.48
CA ALA A 656 -60.12 19.35 12.94
C ALA A 656 -59.31 18.34 13.79
N HIS A 657 -59.09 18.68 15.07
CA HIS A 657 -58.75 17.79 16.20
C HIS A 657 -60.00 17.70 17.12
N PRO A 658 -60.23 16.68 17.99
CA PRO A 658 -59.34 16.45 19.17
C PRO A 658 -59.37 15.07 19.92
N ARG A 659 -58.51 14.96 20.96
CA ARG A 659 -58.69 14.30 22.30
C ARG A 659 -59.03 12.79 22.47
N ARG A 660 -58.16 12.15 23.29
CA ARG A 660 -58.45 11.15 24.38
C ARG A 660 -59.00 9.78 23.93
N THR A 661 -58.76 8.66 24.63
CA THR A 661 -58.59 8.42 26.09
C THR A 661 -57.40 7.51 26.47
N ASN A 662 -57.15 7.42 27.79
CA ASN A 662 -56.36 6.40 28.49
C ASN A 662 -57.16 6.05 29.77
N PRO A 663 -57.16 4.80 30.27
CA PRO A 663 -56.70 4.64 31.66
C PRO A 663 -55.98 3.32 32.02
N THR A 664 -54.93 3.49 32.83
CA THR A 664 -54.40 2.64 33.92
C THR A 664 -55.03 1.27 34.26
N LEU A 665 -54.19 0.30 34.62
CA LEU A 665 -54.14 -0.26 35.99
C LEU A 665 -52.80 -0.97 36.33
N HIS A 666 -52.64 -1.34 37.61
CA HIS A 666 -51.44 -1.72 38.38
C HIS A 666 -51.63 -3.14 38.99
N PRO A 667 -50.88 -3.65 40.02
CA PRO A 667 -49.43 -3.64 40.34
C PRO A 667 -48.88 -5.08 40.72
N LEU A 668 -47.62 -5.20 41.22
CA LEU A 668 -47.22 -5.84 42.53
C LEU A 668 -45.86 -6.62 42.55
N HIS A 669 -45.03 -6.30 43.57
CA HIS A 669 -44.19 -7.19 44.43
C HIS A 669 -43.08 -8.11 43.83
N THR A 670 -41.98 -8.49 44.54
CA THR A 670 -41.42 -8.13 45.88
C THR A 670 -39.90 -8.43 45.98
N SER A 671 -39.24 -7.85 47.02
CA SER A 671 -37.96 -8.25 47.66
C SER A 671 -36.64 -8.17 46.85
N GLY A 672 -35.48 -7.82 47.43
CA GLY A 672 -35.20 -7.13 48.70
C GLY A 672 -34.13 -7.77 49.61
N THR A 673 -33.02 -7.05 49.85
CA THR A 673 -32.18 -7.12 51.08
C THR A 673 -31.20 -5.93 51.12
N ASP A 674 -30.61 -5.65 52.29
CA ASP A 674 -29.97 -4.39 52.74
C ASP A 674 -28.57 -4.74 53.37
N PRO A 675 -27.76 -3.87 54.06
CA PRO A 675 -27.76 -2.41 54.22
C PRO A 675 -26.35 -1.71 54.21
N ALA A 676 -26.34 -0.42 54.63
CA ALA A 676 -25.23 0.39 55.21
C ALA A 676 -24.36 1.26 54.28
N HIS A 677 -23.95 2.50 54.63
CA HIS A 677 -24.09 3.27 55.88
C HIS A 677 -24.05 4.83 55.68
N ARG A 678 -24.86 5.59 56.46
CA ARG A 678 -24.67 6.93 57.14
C ARG A 678 -23.79 8.05 56.49
N ARG A 679 -24.04 9.39 56.60
CA ARG A 679 -24.99 10.24 57.39
C ARG A 679 -24.99 11.74 56.94
N ALA A 680 -26.10 12.48 57.16
CA ALA A 680 -26.31 13.97 57.30
C ALA A 680 -25.82 14.97 56.20
N ARG A 681 -26.47 16.08 55.77
CA ARG A 681 -27.43 17.13 56.29
C ARG A 681 -26.79 18.24 57.17
N PRO A 682 -27.30 19.51 57.22
CA PRO A 682 -28.41 20.22 56.49
C PRO A 682 -27.91 21.48 55.69
N GLY A 683 -28.71 22.46 55.20
CA GLY A 683 -30.14 22.53 54.81
C GLY A 683 -30.93 23.84 55.12
N VAL A 684 -31.62 24.41 54.11
CA VAL A 684 -32.84 25.31 54.14
C VAL A 684 -32.71 26.85 54.36
N VAL A 685 -33.41 27.69 53.55
CA VAL A 685 -34.33 28.83 53.91
C VAL A 685 -34.83 29.66 52.66
N HIS A 686 -35.94 30.40 52.83
CA HIS A 686 -36.87 31.10 51.89
C HIS A 686 -36.26 32.16 50.93
N ARG A 687 -36.77 32.48 49.71
CA ARG A 687 -38.11 32.87 49.14
C ARG A 687 -38.36 34.42 49.11
N PRO A 688 -39.33 35.00 48.32
CA PRO A 688 -39.07 36.17 47.43
C PRO A 688 -40.03 37.38 47.61
N LEU A 689 -40.03 38.38 46.69
CA LEU A 689 -41.24 39.07 46.14
C LEU A 689 -40.96 40.21 45.11
N HIS A 690 -41.80 40.29 44.05
CA HIS A 690 -42.30 41.48 43.27
C HIS A 690 -41.36 42.60 42.74
N ARG A 691 -41.77 43.57 41.87
CA ARG A 691 -42.71 43.69 40.70
C ARG A 691 -42.77 45.19 40.30
N GLY A 692 -42.64 45.58 39.02
CA GLY A 692 -42.80 47.01 38.63
C GLY A 692 -42.40 47.36 37.18
N GLU A 693 -43.09 48.31 36.57
CA GLU A 693 -43.35 48.43 35.13
C GLU A 693 -42.83 49.73 34.46
N VAL A 694 -42.44 49.61 33.17
CA VAL A 694 -42.89 50.47 32.02
C VAL A 694 -42.33 51.89 31.74
N ARG A 695 -42.07 52.09 30.42
CA ARG A 695 -42.17 53.31 29.53
C ARG A 695 -40.89 53.94 28.90
N ARG A 696 -41.14 54.48 27.70
CA ARG A 696 -40.31 55.16 26.67
C ARG A 696 -40.39 56.71 26.85
N PRO A 697 -39.60 57.62 26.19
CA PRO A 697 -39.21 57.59 24.75
C PRO A 697 -37.84 58.23 24.35
N GLY A 698 -37.60 58.43 23.04
CA GLY A 698 -36.58 59.35 22.44
C GLY A 698 -37.14 60.78 22.26
N PRO A 699 -36.71 61.63 21.28
CA PRO A 699 -36.09 61.32 19.96
C PRO A 699 -35.08 62.37 19.36
N HIS A 700 -34.71 62.24 18.06
CA HIS A 700 -34.41 63.34 17.07
C HIS A 700 -33.14 64.25 17.26
N ARG A 701 -32.61 65.03 16.29
CA ARG A 701 -32.61 65.09 14.78
C ARG A 701 -31.54 66.06 14.19
N GLU A 702 -31.11 65.79 12.95
CA GLU A 702 -30.85 66.70 11.78
C GLU A 702 -29.67 67.73 11.65
N ARG A 703 -28.97 67.63 10.49
CA ARG A 703 -28.57 68.70 9.50
C ARG A 703 -27.44 69.71 9.84
N ASP A 704 -26.79 70.39 8.88
CA ASP A 704 -26.73 70.32 7.40
C ASP A 704 -25.40 70.90 6.83
N ARG A 705 -24.92 70.39 5.66
CA ARG A 705 -24.01 71.05 4.65
C ARG A 705 -22.58 71.48 5.09
N CYS A 706 -21.53 71.53 4.23
CA CYS A 706 -21.17 71.02 2.89
C CYS A 706 -19.64 71.15 2.71
N GLY A 707 -18.93 70.61 1.71
CA GLY A 707 -19.31 69.73 0.58
C GLY A 707 -18.90 70.28 -0.81
N GLN A 708 -17.84 69.74 -1.44
CA GLN A 708 -17.42 70.06 -2.82
C GLN A 708 -16.94 68.82 -3.63
N HIS A 709 -17.32 68.80 -4.92
CA HIS A 709 -16.81 68.04 -6.09
C HIS A 709 -16.83 66.48 -6.20
N LEU A 710 -17.56 66.03 -7.24
CA LEU A 710 -17.56 64.76 -8.03
C LEU A 710 -17.71 63.40 -7.27
N ARG A 711 -18.64 62.46 -7.59
CA ARG A 711 -19.21 61.87 -8.84
C ARG A 711 -18.23 60.95 -9.61
N LEU A 712 -18.55 59.71 -10.01
CA LEU A 712 -19.84 58.95 -9.97
C LEU A 712 -19.67 57.40 -9.99
N TYR A 713 -20.80 56.72 -9.70
CA TYR A 713 -21.13 55.27 -9.67
C TYR A 713 -21.03 54.54 -11.06
N PRO A 714 -21.29 53.21 -11.23
CA PRO A 714 -22.11 52.27 -10.40
C PRO A 714 -21.56 50.83 -10.17
N ALA A 715 -22.41 49.91 -9.67
CA ALA A 715 -22.05 48.56 -9.20
C ALA A 715 -22.98 47.42 -9.66
N GLN A 716 -22.52 46.17 -9.44
CA GLN A 716 -23.22 44.86 -9.48
C GLN A 716 -23.78 44.29 -10.80
N ARG A 717 -23.40 43.03 -11.08
CA ARG A 717 -24.38 41.91 -11.16
C ARG A 717 -23.76 40.55 -10.80
N LYS A 718 -24.63 39.54 -10.59
CA LYS A 718 -24.31 38.21 -10.02
C LYS A 718 -24.35 37.11 -11.08
N LEU A 719 -23.62 36.02 -10.82
CA LEU A 719 -23.92 34.67 -11.30
C LEU A 719 -23.73 33.66 -10.15
N LYS A 720 -24.28 32.45 -10.29
CA LYS A 720 -24.44 31.47 -9.19
C LYS A 720 -24.12 30.04 -9.63
N SER A 721 -23.66 29.26 -8.64
CA SER A 721 -23.88 27.81 -8.46
C SER A 721 -23.02 26.83 -9.30
N PRO A 722 -22.90 25.56 -8.87
CA PRO A 722 -22.58 25.14 -7.49
C PRO A 722 -21.60 23.95 -7.41
N PHE A 723 -20.87 23.80 -6.30
CA PHE A 723 -20.61 22.49 -5.68
C PHE A 723 -20.22 22.65 -4.20
N TYR A 724 -20.38 21.59 -3.40
CA TYR A 724 -20.15 21.62 -1.95
C TYR A 724 -18.67 21.50 -1.58
N VAL A 725 -18.21 22.42 -0.74
CA VAL A 725 -17.12 22.22 0.22
C VAL A 725 -17.74 22.44 1.61
N GLN A 726 -17.37 21.64 2.60
CA GLN A 726 -17.85 21.84 3.99
C GLN A 726 -16.79 22.57 4.79
N ASP A 727 -17.18 23.70 5.38
CA ASP A 727 -16.31 24.50 6.24
C ASP A 727 -15.95 23.75 7.53
N LEU A 728 -14.71 23.92 7.96
CA LEU A 728 -14.24 23.59 9.31
C LEU A 728 -13.54 24.84 9.86
N CYS A 729 -14.31 25.67 10.56
CA CYS A 729 -13.83 26.95 11.08
C CYS A 729 -12.76 26.74 12.16
N VAL A 730 -11.60 27.37 11.97
CA VAL A 730 -10.63 27.62 13.04
C VAL A 730 -10.75 29.10 13.41
N SER A 731 -11.06 29.37 14.69
CA SER A 731 -11.12 30.73 15.21
C SER A 731 -9.70 31.28 15.47
N PRO A 732 -9.48 32.61 15.39
CA PRO A 732 -8.18 33.21 15.66
C PRO A 732 -7.77 33.07 17.13
N LEU A 733 -6.45 33.13 17.35
CA LEU A 733 -5.80 33.18 18.65
C LEU A 733 -6.11 34.49 19.41
N PRO A 734 -6.05 34.48 20.76
CA PRO A 734 -5.73 35.65 21.56
C PRO A 734 -4.21 35.94 21.55
#